data_AF-A0A197SG71-F1
#
_entry.id   AF-A0A197SG71-F1
#
_cell.length_a   1.000
_cell.length_b   1.000
_cell.length_c   1.000
_cell.angle_alpha   90.00
_cell.angle_beta   90.00
_cell.angle_gamma   90.00
#
_symmetry.space_group_name_H-M   'P 1'
#
loop_
_entity.id
_entity.type
_entity.pdbx_description
1 polymer ?
#
loop_
_entity_poly.entity_id
_entity_poly.type
_entity_poly.pdbx_seq_one_letter_code
_entity_poly.pdbx_strand_id
1 'polypeptide(L)'
;MRRICTLSALRHVAVGAVLAVLAGVGTASASGLPPDPSPSKAPVSYSVAGPENAAASGSRPASGSSPSAGTGYKYGGYWRVVTPDVVLRNTVTDPDGGTVNLTFEVWTTDASGKPKDKVKLTDKNPYGVEVSPYVASGKTAQVPVERGRLKPGVTYTFHTNAYDGSLYETEWSPWANFRIEPYLSFPAPQASSTIDPVAQKVIEFTRTDPGPALPTLRKDGTTFKAPTRKRTCGAPDAQGHKLCIELNPPSKTAQTPPRASAPAGLDVDQVDWCFAKPSGKNYMNRTEACLKNIGGGTLIFTDTDPDKPALGTATFSIEQRLKTYPKKADSGSDLAEFDQQVKLVPTHIDPALKGVRMRWNAGTVCTNCATTNIRWADSTDTPIGDAYWKVATDGIYGDRWGTIQTRWSGTGKETIDLGWSITATVDAGGNPATADFGSSGIHAVRELAPRCDDIPTGIKPGCVLPYFSPTYTVDTNLYPAAGAYYWLMQQKMPYHDGSVRWDSLLSYLGPDTTVKNPKTGQPWTKNDSRGVVCPDNWAKHPADASLGTLSCDEYAMATTHESGGFPARNQVTSGDQCAQLFADTMGDGSNFGLWADTRTATNGPSGKEPCGRASIPDRQNSGAFHDFPAPTWRMLDGDTFFVSNPGFEHCTSVHTTCAWRKVG
;
A
#
# COMPACT_ATOMS: atom_id res chain seq x y z
N MET A 1 -1.19 47.37 33.97
CA MET A 1 -1.25 47.58 35.44
C MET A 1 -0.90 46.28 36.13
N ARG A 2 -0.05 46.34 37.18
CA ARG A 2 0.58 45.26 37.99
C ARG A 2 1.66 44.43 37.25
N ARG A 3 2.94 44.86 37.23
CA ARG A 3 4.06 44.74 38.21
C ARG A 3 4.52 43.28 38.45
N ILE A 4 5.60 42.85 37.79
CA ILE A 4 7.02 42.78 38.22
C ILE A 4 7.34 41.51 39.04
N CYS A 5 8.21 40.65 38.50
CA CYS A 5 9.49 40.26 39.14
C CYS A 5 10.38 39.46 38.18
N THR A 6 11.33 40.18 37.59
CA THR A 6 12.59 39.67 37.03
C THR A 6 13.54 39.33 38.18
N LEU A 7 14.29 38.22 38.07
CA LEU A 7 15.52 38.01 38.83
C LEU A 7 16.51 37.20 37.98
N SER A 8 17.48 37.91 37.42
CA SER A 8 18.77 37.38 36.99
C SER A 8 19.65 37.19 38.22
N ALA A 9 20.38 36.08 38.28
CA ALA A 9 21.63 35.99 39.04
C ALA A 9 22.59 35.01 38.35
N LEU A 10 23.59 35.57 37.67
CA LEU A 10 24.89 34.95 37.51
C LEU A 10 25.55 34.85 38.89
N ARG A 11 26.23 33.73 39.20
CA ARG A 11 27.64 33.73 39.66
C ARG A 11 28.21 32.31 39.88
N HIS A 12 29.40 32.14 39.30
CA HIS A 12 30.58 31.43 39.80
C HIS A 12 30.68 29.90 39.74
N VAL A 13 31.48 29.48 38.74
CA VAL A 13 32.56 28.48 38.77
C VAL A 13 32.91 27.93 40.16
N ALA A 14 32.77 26.61 40.31
CA ALA A 14 33.58 25.79 41.20
C ALA A 14 33.83 24.43 40.51
N VAL A 15 35.05 24.24 40.01
CA VAL A 15 35.57 22.94 39.57
C VAL A 15 35.87 22.15 40.83
N GLY A 16 34.98 21.24 41.20
CA GLY A 16 35.17 20.28 42.28
C GLY A 16 35.49 18.91 41.69
N ALA A 17 36.77 18.53 41.74
CA ALA A 17 37.20 17.17 41.47
C ALA A 17 36.68 16.25 42.60
N VAL A 18 35.70 15.41 42.29
CA VAL A 18 35.28 14.31 43.17
C VAL A 18 36.11 13.07 42.81
N LEU A 19 37.09 12.77 43.65
CA LEU A 19 37.68 11.44 43.75
C LEU A 19 36.57 10.48 44.21
N ALA A 20 36.06 9.65 43.30
CA ALA A 20 35.30 8.47 43.66
C ALA A 20 36.27 7.31 43.91
N VAL A 21 36.50 6.99 45.18
CA VAL A 21 37.11 5.73 45.63
C VAL A 21 36.12 4.61 45.34
N LEU A 22 36.32 3.90 44.23
CA LEU A 22 35.64 2.64 43.95
C LEU A 22 36.37 1.52 44.71
N ALA A 23 35.79 1.13 45.84
CA ALA A 23 36.09 -0.11 46.51
C ALA A 23 35.66 -1.28 45.61
N GLY A 24 36.60 -2.18 45.32
CA GLY A 24 36.41 -3.31 44.44
C GLY A 24 35.35 -4.28 44.93
N VAL A 25 34.45 -4.63 44.01
CA VAL A 25 33.63 -5.84 44.08
C VAL A 25 33.88 -6.55 42.75
N GLY A 26 34.36 -7.80 42.85
CA GLY A 26 35.10 -8.50 41.81
C GLY A 26 34.41 -8.57 40.45
N THR A 27 35.09 -8.05 39.44
CA THR A 27 34.90 -8.48 38.05
C THR A 27 35.34 -9.93 37.94
N ALA A 28 34.42 -10.84 37.65
CA ALA A 28 34.75 -12.15 37.14
C ALA A 28 35.55 -11.94 35.84
N SER A 29 36.85 -12.23 35.90
CA SER A 29 37.74 -12.20 34.75
C SER A 29 37.26 -13.23 33.74
N ALA A 30 36.70 -12.78 32.61
CA ALA A 30 36.59 -13.64 31.44
C ALA A 30 38.01 -14.00 31.00
N SER A 31 38.39 -15.26 31.14
CA SER A 31 39.64 -15.78 30.60
C SER A 31 39.66 -15.51 29.09
N GLY A 32 40.55 -14.61 28.65
CA GLY A 32 40.81 -14.38 27.24
C GLY A 32 41.25 -15.66 26.53
N LEU A 33 41.03 -15.72 25.21
CA LEU A 33 41.58 -16.78 24.38
C LEU A 33 43.10 -16.88 24.63
N PRO A 34 43.70 -18.09 24.59
CA PRO A 34 45.16 -18.24 24.59
C PRO A 34 45.78 -17.41 23.45
N PRO A 35 47.07 -16.99 23.57
CA PRO A 35 47.69 -16.05 22.65
C PRO A 35 47.47 -16.43 21.18
N ASP A 36 46.96 -15.45 20.45
CA ASP A 36 46.34 -15.52 19.14
C ASP A 36 47.18 -16.34 18.14
N PRO A 37 46.73 -17.53 17.73
CA PRO A 37 47.41 -18.28 16.70
C PRO A 37 47.10 -17.65 15.34
N SER A 38 48.15 -17.28 14.59
CA SER A 38 48.08 -16.81 13.21
C SER A 38 46.97 -17.49 12.39
N PRO A 39 46.22 -16.77 11.53
CA PRO A 39 45.23 -17.36 10.61
C PRO A 39 45.81 -18.47 9.71
N SER A 40 47.13 -18.53 9.58
CA SER A 40 47.88 -19.54 8.81
C SER A 40 48.46 -20.68 9.65
N LYS A 41 48.19 -20.73 10.96
CA LYS A 41 48.74 -21.79 11.82
C LYS A 41 48.14 -23.14 11.46
N ALA A 42 48.99 -24.16 11.35
CA ALA A 42 48.57 -25.49 10.93
C ALA A 42 47.44 -26.07 11.83
N PRO A 43 46.41 -26.70 11.24
CA PRO A 43 45.24 -27.18 11.96
C PRO A 43 45.54 -28.22 13.05
N VAL A 44 46.55 -29.07 12.82
CA VAL A 44 47.02 -30.10 13.77
C VAL A 44 47.45 -29.54 15.14
N SER A 45 47.64 -28.22 15.25
CA SER A 45 47.91 -27.55 16.53
C SER A 45 46.66 -27.33 17.40
N TYR A 46 45.47 -27.71 16.91
CA TYR A 46 44.18 -27.62 17.60
C TYR A 46 43.55 -29.02 17.74
N SER A 47 44.03 -29.82 18.69
CA SER A 47 43.48 -31.16 18.94
C SER A 47 42.12 -31.11 19.67
N VAL A 48 41.13 -30.39 19.12
CA VAL A 48 39.81 -30.13 19.74
C VAL A 48 38.82 -31.25 19.45
N ALA A 49 38.95 -31.92 18.30
CA ALA A 49 38.07 -33.01 17.90
C ALA A 49 38.45 -34.36 18.54
N GLY A 50 39.71 -34.51 18.95
CA GLY A 50 40.28 -35.70 19.58
C GLY A 50 41.82 -35.75 19.52
N PRO A 51 42.46 -36.72 20.20
CA PRO A 51 43.91 -36.89 20.13
C PRO A 51 44.36 -37.44 18.78
N GLU A 52 45.38 -36.85 18.16
CA GLU A 52 45.95 -37.39 16.91
C GLU A 52 46.80 -38.65 17.20
N ASN A 53 46.60 -39.71 16.41
CA ASN A 53 47.45 -40.88 16.37
C ASN A 53 48.25 -40.87 15.05
N ALA A 54 49.38 -40.16 15.03
CA ALA A 54 50.22 -40.04 13.84
C ALA A 54 50.82 -41.38 13.33
N ALA A 55 50.76 -42.44 14.14
CA ALA A 55 51.17 -43.79 13.75
C ALA A 55 50.04 -44.63 13.14
N ALA A 56 48.82 -44.09 13.02
CA ALA A 56 47.70 -44.77 12.37
C ALA A 56 48.00 -45.02 10.89
N SER A 57 47.68 -46.23 10.41
CA SER A 57 47.96 -46.68 9.04
C SER A 57 46.90 -46.27 8.00
N GLY A 58 46.06 -45.29 8.33
CA GLY A 58 44.93 -44.82 7.50
C GLY A 58 45.27 -43.63 6.62
N SER A 59 44.40 -43.35 5.66
CA SER A 59 44.43 -42.14 4.85
C SER A 59 43.92 -40.96 5.68
N ARG A 60 44.49 -39.77 5.49
CA ARG A 60 43.99 -38.58 6.19
C ARG A 60 42.64 -38.15 5.62
N PRO A 61 41.69 -37.72 6.47
CA PRO A 61 40.44 -37.13 6.00
C PRO A 61 40.71 -35.76 5.39
N ALA A 62 39.75 -35.24 4.65
CA ALA A 62 39.81 -33.93 4.02
C ALA A 62 38.49 -33.18 4.16
N SER A 63 38.58 -31.87 4.37
CA SER A 63 37.46 -30.95 4.27
C SER A 63 37.08 -30.72 2.81
N GLY A 64 35.81 -30.40 2.58
CA GLY A 64 35.33 -29.96 1.29
C GLY A 64 35.95 -28.63 0.85
N SER A 65 36.03 -28.41 -0.46
CA SER A 65 36.57 -27.19 -1.06
C SER A 65 35.57 -26.02 -1.12
N SER A 66 34.33 -26.24 -0.68
CA SER A 66 33.23 -25.27 -0.81
C SER A 66 32.47 -25.08 0.52
N PRO A 67 33.11 -24.55 1.58
CA PRO A 67 32.43 -24.23 2.81
C PRO A 67 31.30 -23.22 2.58
N SER A 68 30.19 -23.39 3.31
CA SER A 68 28.98 -22.58 3.19
C SER A 68 28.40 -22.14 4.53
N ALA A 69 27.76 -20.96 4.52
CA ALA A 69 27.10 -20.39 5.70
C ALA A 69 25.63 -20.07 5.41
N GLY A 70 24.78 -20.28 6.41
CA GLY A 70 23.37 -19.86 6.37
C GLY A 70 22.53 -20.63 5.34
N THR A 71 21.83 -19.88 4.48
CA THR A 71 20.77 -20.37 3.57
C THR A 71 21.30 -20.96 2.25
N GLY A 72 22.62 -21.07 2.08
CA GLY A 72 23.20 -21.72 0.90
C GLY A 72 23.11 -20.92 -0.40
N TYR A 73 23.01 -19.58 -0.35
CA TYR A 73 23.14 -18.72 -1.53
C TYR A 73 24.25 -17.68 -1.37
N LYS A 74 25.03 -17.45 -2.44
CA LYS A 74 26.05 -16.41 -2.50
C LYS A 74 25.52 -15.14 -3.16
N TYR A 75 25.86 -13.99 -2.60
CA TYR A 75 25.60 -12.66 -3.15
C TYR A 75 26.89 -11.85 -3.09
N GLY A 76 27.29 -11.20 -4.19
CA GLY A 76 28.50 -10.36 -4.19
C GLY A 76 29.79 -11.07 -3.76
N GLY A 77 29.90 -12.38 -3.99
CA GLY A 77 31.08 -13.19 -3.63
C GLY A 77 31.11 -13.73 -2.19
N TYR A 78 30.13 -13.40 -1.34
CA TYR A 78 29.99 -13.94 0.03
C TYR A 78 28.67 -14.69 0.21
N TRP A 79 28.57 -15.54 1.24
CA TRP A 79 27.30 -16.15 1.65
C TRP A 79 26.45 -15.14 2.43
N ARG A 80 25.26 -14.82 1.92
CA ARG A 80 24.33 -13.94 2.64
C ARG A 80 23.52 -14.76 3.64
N VAL A 81 23.68 -14.45 4.93
CA VAL A 81 22.97 -15.14 6.02
C VAL A 81 21.83 -14.24 6.49
N VAL A 82 20.59 -14.64 6.20
CA VAL A 82 19.37 -13.86 6.45
C VAL A 82 18.73 -14.12 7.81
N THR A 83 19.52 -14.62 8.77
CA THR A 83 19.13 -14.89 10.15
C THR A 83 20.34 -14.70 11.08
N PRO A 84 20.16 -14.20 12.31
CA PRO A 84 21.21 -14.23 13.34
C PRO A 84 21.55 -15.66 13.82
N ASP A 85 20.68 -16.65 13.58
CA ASP A 85 20.91 -18.05 13.97
C ASP A 85 21.75 -18.77 12.88
N VAL A 86 23.06 -18.47 12.87
CA VAL A 86 23.98 -18.91 11.81
C VAL A 86 24.26 -20.41 11.89
N VAL A 87 24.25 -21.08 10.73
CA VAL A 87 24.73 -22.45 10.58
C VAL A 87 25.88 -22.48 9.58
N LEU A 88 27.02 -23.04 9.98
CA LEU A 88 28.19 -23.24 9.13
C LEU A 88 28.23 -24.70 8.66
N ARG A 89 28.64 -24.92 7.41
CA ARG A 89 28.62 -26.24 6.77
C ARG A 89 29.83 -26.44 5.87
N ASN A 90 30.31 -27.67 5.79
CA ASN A 90 31.21 -28.11 4.72
C ASN A 90 31.04 -29.63 4.52
N THR A 91 31.42 -30.14 3.35
CA THR A 91 31.44 -31.59 3.11
C THR A 91 32.68 -32.21 3.72
N VAL A 92 32.64 -33.52 3.98
CA VAL A 92 33.80 -34.29 4.44
C VAL A 92 34.12 -35.40 3.45
N THR A 93 35.39 -35.73 3.32
CA THR A 93 35.85 -36.90 2.58
C THR A 93 36.83 -37.67 3.45
N ASP A 94 36.57 -38.95 3.63
CA ASP A 94 37.54 -39.92 4.14
C ASP A 94 37.80 -40.93 3.03
N PRO A 95 39.04 -41.04 2.51
CA PRO A 95 39.41 -42.05 1.52
C PRO A 95 39.20 -43.49 2.02
N ASP A 96 39.24 -43.71 3.33
CA ASP A 96 39.02 -45.02 3.94
C ASP A 96 37.52 -45.32 4.14
N GLY A 97 36.64 -44.37 3.80
CA GLY A 97 35.18 -44.52 3.85
C GLY A 97 34.58 -44.43 5.26
N GLY A 98 35.38 -44.00 6.25
CA GLY A 98 34.96 -43.82 7.63
C GLY A 98 34.07 -42.59 7.86
N THR A 99 33.87 -42.29 9.14
CA THR A 99 33.12 -41.11 9.58
C THR A 99 34.08 -40.01 10.00
N VAL A 100 33.75 -38.77 9.64
CA VAL A 100 34.59 -37.59 9.87
C VAL A 100 33.76 -36.51 10.58
N ASN A 101 34.38 -35.77 11.47
CA ASN A 101 33.85 -34.49 11.95
C ASN A 101 34.72 -33.32 11.45
N LEU A 102 34.17 -32.11 11.52
CA LEU A 102 34.85 -30.89 11.14
C LEU A 102 34.97 -29.94 12.32
N THR A 103 36.15 -29.36 12.48
CA THR A 103 36.38 -28.16 13.28
C THR A 103 36.08 -26.93 12.42
N PHE A 104 35.31 -25.98 12.94
CA PHE A 104 34.95 -24.71 12.30
C PHE A 104 35.57 -23.53 13.04
N GLU A 105 36.35 -22.72 12.32
CA GLU A 105 36.99 -21.53 12.86
C GLU A 105 36.57 -20.29 12.07
N VAL A 106 36.21 -19.21 12.78
CA VAL A 106 35.66 -17.98 12.20
C VAL A 106 36.50 -16.77 12.61
N TRP A 107 36.67 -15.85 11.66
CA TRP A 107 37.38 -14.59 11.80
C TRP A 107 36.53 -13.43 11.27
N THR A 108 36.70 -12.23 11.82
CA THR A 108 36.27 -10.99 11.15
C THR A 108 37.14 -10.74 9.93
N THR A 109 36.67 -9.92 8.98
CA THR A 109 37.47 -9.55 7.81
C THR A 109 37.98 -8.11 7.85
N ASP A 110 39.13 -7.86 7.26
CA ASP A 110 39.55 -6.51 6.88
C ASP A 110 38.77 -5.99 5.64
N ALA A 111 39.07 -4.78 5.18
CA ALA A 111 38.42 -4.17 4.02
C ALA A 111 38.66 -4.93 2.69
N SER A 112 39.68 -5.79 2.63
CA SER A 112 40.00 -6.66 1.49
C SER A 112 39.34 -8.05 1.58
N GLY A 113 38.57 -8.31 2.65
CA GLY A 113 37.92 -9.59 2.87
C GLY A 113 38.84 -10.67 3.46
N LYS A 114 40.02 -10.30 3.98
CA LYS A 114 40.98 -11.24 4.59
C LYS A 114 40.76 -11.39 6.09
N PRO A 115 41.08 -12.56 6.68
CA PRO A 115 40.96 -12.79 8.12
C PRO A 115 41.72 -11.72 8.93
N LYS A 116 41.08 -11.20 9.97
CA LYS A 116 41.64 -10.14 10.85
C LYS A 116 41.65 -10.56 12.31
N ASP A 117 40.48 -10.62 12.96
CA ASP A 117 40.36 -10.94 14.39
C ASP A 117 39.61 -12.26 14.57
N LYS A 118 40.17 -13.23 15.31
CA LYS A 118 39.52 -14.52 15.56
C LYS A 118 38.27 -14.33 16.43
N VAL A 119 37.18 -14.99 16.05
CA VAL A 119 35.92 -14.95 16.79
C VAL A 119 35.81 -16.18 17.68
N LYS A 120 35.55 -15.96 18.98
CA LYS A 120 35.23 -17.03 19.91
C LYS A 120 33.79 -17.49 19.68
N LEU A 121 33.60 -18.63 19.02
CA LEU A 121 32.29 -19.23 18.74
C LEU A 121 31.68 -19.94 19.95
N THR A 122 32.52 -20.43 20.88
CA THR A 122 32.08 -21.27 21.99
C THR A 122 33.01 -21.14 23.19
N ASP A 123 32.48 -21.42 24.39
CA ASP A 123 33.28 -21.51 25.63
C ASP A 123 33.66 -22.96 25.99
N LYS A 124 33.21 -23.94 25.19
CA LYS A 124 33.40 -25.38 25.45
C LYS A 124 34.85 -25.86 25.29
N ASN A 125 35.69 -25.10 24.61
CA ASN A 125 37.10 -25.40 24.41
C ASN A 125 37.94 -24.12 24.43
N PRO A 126 39.25 -24.20 24.77
CA PRO A 126 40.10 -23.03 24.92
C PRO A 126 40.34 -22.29 23.60
N TYR A 127 40.07 -22.90 22.45
CA TYR A 127 40.35 -22.33 21.13
C TYR A 127 39.15 -21.58 20.53
N GLY A 128 37.97 -21.68 21.14
CA GLY A 128 36.77 -20.98 20.72
C GLY A 128 36.19 -21.45 19.39
N VAL A 129 36.48 -22.68 18.96
CA VAL A 129 36.02 -23.26 17.68
C VAL A 129 34.84 -24.20 17.90
N GLU A 130 33.96 -24.37 16.91
CA GLU A 130 32.87 -25.36 16.99
C GLU A 130 33.28 -26.66 16.29
N VAL A 131 32.90 -27.81 16.84
CA VAL A 131 33.20 -29.13 16.25
C VAL A 131 31.89 -29.83 15.93
N SER A 132 31.73 -30.30 14.69
CA SER A 132 30.52 -31.02 14.30
C SER A 132 30.43 -32.41 14.94
N PRO A 133 29.24 -33.03 14.95
CA PRO A 133 29.14 -34.48 15.06
C PRO A 133 29.88 -35.17 13.91
N TYR A 134 30.21 -36.45 14.11
CA TYR A 134 30.71 -37.32 13.05
C TYR A 134 29.64 -37.57 11.99
N VAL A 135 30.02 -37.51 10.72
CA VAL A 135 29.18 -37.83 9.57
C VAL A 135 29.94 -38.74 8.60
N ALA A 136 29.23 -39.56 7.83
CA ALA A 136 29.88 -40.45 6.85
C ALA A 136 30.62 -39.66 5.75
N SER A 137 31.68 -40.25 5.20
CA SER A 137 32.39 -39.75 4.01
C SER A 137 31.40 -39.36 2.89
N GLY A 138 31.62 -38.19 2.28
CA GLY A 138 30.75 -37.60 1.26
C GLY A 138 29.50 -36.88 1.79
N LYS A 139 29.27 -36.83 3.12
CA LYS A 139 28.16 -36.09 3.73
C LYS A 139 28.57 -34.69 4.20
N THR A 140 27.56 -33.88 4.55
CA THR A 140 27.74 -32.52 5.05
C THR A 140 27.81 -32.53 6.58
N ALA A 141 28.93 -32.06 7.11
CA ALA A 141 29.07 -31.70 8.50
C ALA A 141 28.57 -30.26 8.70
N GLN A 142 27.91 -30.00 9.84
CA GLN A 142 27.38 -28.68 10.16
C GLN A 142 27.43 -28.36 11.65
N VAL A 143 27.56 -27.08 11.98
CA VAL A 143 27.48 -26.56 13.34
C VAL A 143 26.55 -25.34 13.40
N PRO A 144 25.53 -25.33 14.29
CA PRO A 144 24.85 -24.09 14.65
C PRO A 144 25.77 -23.26 15.54
N VAL A 145 25.85 -21.96 15.28
CA VAL A 145 26.58 -21.02 16.12
C VAL A 145 25.63 -20.44 17.16
N GLU A 146 26.05 -20.42 18.42
CA GLU A 146 25.27 -19.82 19.50
C GLU A 146 24.95 -18.35 19.20
N ARG A 147 23.69 -17.95 19.42
CA ARG A 147 23.23 -16.58 19.17
C ARG A 147 24.07 -15.58 19.97
N GLY A 148 24.41 -14.45 19.35
CA GLY A 148 25.20 -13.38 19.97
C GLY A 148 26.72 -13.53 19.81
N ARG A 149 27.21 -14.70 19.40
CA ARG A 149 28.64 -14.90 19.07
C ARG A 149 29.04 -14.18 17.79
N LEU A 150 28.12 -14.10 16.83
CA LEU A 150 28.27 -13.38 15.58
C LEU A 150 27.29 -12.21 15.55
N LYS A 151 27.74 -11.06 15.03
CA LYS A 151 26.98 -9.81 15.00
C LYS A 151 26.39 -9.56 13.61
N PRO A 152 25.11 -9.19 13.53
CA PRO A 152 24.52 -8.63 12.32
C PRO A 152 25.36 -7.50 11.69
N GLY A 153 25.32 -7.41 10.36
CA GLY A 153 26.01 -6.37 9.58
C GLY A 153 27.52 -6.58 9.39
N VAL A 154 28.13 -7.51 10.13
CA VAL A 154 29.57 -7.80 10.07
C VAL A 154 29.87 -8.88 9.01
N THR A 155 30.95 -8.67 8.26
CA THR A 155 31.51 -9.67 7.34
C THR A 155 32.51 -10.54 8.08
N TYR A 156 32.33 -11.85 7.94
CA TYR A 156 33.16 -12.88 8.52
C TYR A 156 33.76 -13.75 7.43
N THR A 157 34.82 -14.46 7.79
CA THR A 157 35.42 -15.50 6.98
C THR A 157 35.66 -16.73 7.84
N PHE A 158 35.48 -17.92 7.26
CA PHE A 158 35.66 -19.15 8.00
C PHE A 158 36.25 -20.25 7.13
N HIS A 159 36.79 -21.25 7.80
CA HIS A 159 37.44 -22.42 7.23
C HIS A 159 37.26 -23.61 8.16
N THR A 160 37.53 -24.82 7.64
CA THR A 160 37.32 -26.07 8.37
C THR A 160 38.52 -26.99 8.31
N ASN A 161 38.60 -27.90 9.27
CA ASN A 161 39.61 -28.96 9.31
C ASN A 161 38.99 -30.30 9.74
N ALA A 162 39.32 -31.36 9.02
CA ALA A 162 38.72 -32.68 9.19
C ALA A 162 39.44 -33.60 10.18
N TYR A 163 38.69 -34.43 10.90
CA TYR A 163 39.21 -35.47 11.78
C TYR A 163 38.33 -36.74 11.73
N ASP A 164 38.96 -37.90 11.53
CA ASP A 164 38.28 -39.21 11.33
C ASP A 164 38.18 -40.06 12.61
N GLY A 165 38.69 -39.55 13.74
CA GLY A 165 38.83 -40.32 14.98
C GLY A 165 40.26 -40.80 15.28
N SER A 166 41.19 -40.67 14.33
CA SER A 166 42.62 -41.00 14.47
C SER A 166 43.54 -39.93 13.87
N LEU A 167 43.25 -39.48 12.65
CA LEU A 167 44.08 -38.56 11.87
C LEU A 167 43.34 -37.25 11.59
N TYR A 168 44.11 -36.15 11.62
CA TYR A 168 43.63 -34.84 11.17
C TYR A 168 43.99 -34.60 9.70
N GLU A 169 43.21 -33.76 9.03
CA GLU A 169 43.64 -33.10 7.80
C GLU A 169 44.83 -32.16 8.11
N THR A 170 45.84 -32.14 7.25
CA THR A 170 47.06 -31.35 7.50
C THR A 170 46.93 -29.88 7.13
N GLU A 171 45.98 -29.55 6.25
CA GLU A 171 45.74 -28.20 5.76
C GLU A 171 44.33 -27.74 6.15
N TRP A 172 44.13 -26.43 6.11
CA TRP A 172 42.79 -25.86 6.24
C TRP A 172 42.04 -25.92 4.91
N SER A 173 40.72 -26.03 4.97
CA SER A 173 39.87 -25.82 3.80
C SER A 173 40.08 -24.41 3.22
N PRO A 174 39.71 -24.16 1.95
CA PRO A 174 39.58 -22.80 1.45
C PRO A 174 38.68 -21.93 2.33
N TRP A 175 38.98 -20.64 2.40
CA TRP A 175 38.17 -19.67 3.12
C TRP A 175 36.83 -19.42 2.43
N ALA A 176 35.78 -19.24 3.22
CA ALA A 176 34.49 -18.75 2.76
C ALA A 176 34.06 -17.50 3.52
N ASN A 177 33.73 -16.45 2.78
CA ASN A 177 33.20 -15.21 3.34
C ASN A 177 31.69 -15.30 3.51
N PHE A 178 31.17 -14.76 4.60
CA PHE A 178 29.73 -14.62 4.83
C PHE A 178 29.41 -13.32 5.56
N ARG A 179 28.18 -12.85 5.39
CA ARG A 179 27.67 -11.64 6.05
C ARG A 179 26.26 -11.88 6.55
N ILE A 180 26.01 -11.46 7.79
CA ILE A 180 24.70 -11.60 8.44
C ILE A 180 23.90 -10.33 8.15
N GLU A 181 22.81 -10.44 7.38
CA GLU A 181 22.10 -9.28 6.84
C GLU A 181 20.58 -9.53 6.82
N PRO A 182 19.77 -8.65 7.42
CA PRO A 182 18.32 -8.79 7.38
C PRO A 182 17.81 -8.49 5.96
N TYR A 183 16.51 -8.69 5.72
CA TYR A 183 15.87 -8.16 4.52
C TYR A 183 15.75 -6.64 4.58
N LEU A 184 15.35 -6.13 5.74
CA LEU A 184 15.12 -4.72 6.01
C LEU A 184 15.71 -4.38 7.37
N SER A 185 16.24 -3.18 7.52
CA SER A 185 16.60 -2.61 8.81
C SER A 185 15.78 -1.38 9.13
N PHE A 186 15.51 -1.16 10.42
CA PHE A 186 14.68 -0.08 10.89
C PHE A 186 15.05 0.36 12.32
N PRO A 187 14.78 1.62 12.70
CA PRO A 187 15.09 2.12 14.02
C PRO A 187 14.08 1.63 15.06
N ALA A 188 14.32 1.97 16.33
CA ALA A 188 13.29 1.92 17.36
C ALA A 188 12.05 2.78 16.97
N PRO A 189 10.84 2.39 17.41
CA PRO A 189 9.64 3.20 17.25
C PRO A 189 9.82 4.64 17.77
N GLN A 190 9.33 5.61 17.01
CA GLN A 190 9.28 7.00 17.47
C GLN A 190 8.15 7.21 18.48
N ALA A 191 8.28 8.26 19.30
CA ALA A 191 7.26 8.61 20.29
C ALA A 191 6.02 9.30 19.69
N SER A 192 6.15 9.87 18.49
CA SER A 192 5.11 10.62 17.80
C SER A 192 5.32 10.56 16.29
N SER A 193 4.27 10.83 15.52
CA SER A 193 4.32 10.93 14.06
C SER A 193 3.35 11.99 13.55
N THR A 194 3.63 12.48 12.34
CA THR A 194 2.74 13.37 11.58
C THR A 194 2.12 12.67 10.38
N ILE A 195 2.35 11.36 10.22
CA ILE A 195 1.71 10.57 9.19
C ILE A 195 0.21 10.50 9.54
N ASP A 196 -0.64 10.88 8.59
CA ASP A 196 -2.07 10.65 8.66
C ASP A 196 -2.38 9.33 7.94
N PRO A 197 -2.75 8.26 8.67
CA PRO A 197 -3.01 6.95 8.06
C PRO A 197 -4.19 6.95 7.08
N VAL A 198 -5.09 7.92 7.22
CA VAL A 198 -6.37 7.95 6.49
C VAL A 198 -6.41 9.00 5.39
N ALA A 199 -5.36 9.82 5.25
CA ALA A 199 -5.26 10.84 4.21
C ALA A 199 -5.39 10.24 2.81
N GLN A 200 -6.36 10.73 2.03
CA GLN A 200 -6.61 10.30 0.67
C GLN A 200 -6.16 11.36 -0.34
N LYS A 201 -5.62 10.91 -1.48
CA LYS A 201 -5.28 11.79 -2.60
C LYS A 201 -6.38 11.71 -3.66
N VAL A 202 -6.71 12.86 -4.24
CA VAL A 202 -7.53 12.91 -5.45
C VAL A 202 -6.73 12.31 -6.61
N ILE A 203 -7.30 11.30 -7.26
CA ILE A 203 -6.71 10.63 -8.41
C ILE A 203 -7.28 11.17 -9.71
N GLU A 204 -6.53 11.04 -10.79
CA GLU A 204 -7.05 11.11 -12.14
C GLU A 204 -7.66 9.75 -12.52
N PHE A 205 -8.79 9.75 -13.22
CA PHE A 205 -9.38 8.51 -13.73
C PHE A 205 -9.95 8.70 -15.13
N THR A 206 -10.09 7.58 -15.85
CA THR A 206 -10.70 7.55 -17.19
C THR A 206 -12.06 6.86 -17.08
N ARG A 207 -13.08 7.45 -17.69
CA ARG A 207 -14.40 6.85 -17.79
C ARG A 207 -14.44 5.88 -18.96
N THR A 208 -15.01 4.71 -18.76
CA THR A 208 -15.34 3.71 -19.79
C THR A 208 -16.39 4.22 -20.77
N ASP A 209 -17.30 5.07 -20.29
CA ASP A 209 -18.24 5.82 -21.11
C ASP A 209 -18.06 7.32 -20.83
N PRO A 210 -17.11 8.01 -21.51
CA PRO A 210 -16.90 9.45 -21.35
C PRO A 210 -18.05 10.30 -21.94
N GLY A 211 -19.04 9.66 -22.56
CA GLY A 211 -20.07 10.25 -23.41
C GLY A 211 -19.59 10.45 -24.87
N PRO A 212 -20.47 10.33 -25.89
CA PRO A 212 -21.75 9.63 -25.93
C PRO A 212 -21.59 8.20 -26.51
N ALA A 213 -21.96 7.18 -25.74
CA ALA A 213 -22.66 6.03 -26.28
C ALA A 213 -24.13 6.13 -25.83
N LEU A 214 -25.10 6.35 -26.73
CA LEU A 214 -26.52 6.13 -26.34
C LEU A 214 -26.73 4.62 -26.14
N PRO A 215 -27.65 4.21 -25.25
CA PRO A 215 -29.09 4.27 -25.59
C PRO A 215 -30.00 4.75 -24.45
N THR A 216 -31.20 5.21 -24.83
CA THR A 216 -32.33 5.40 -23.92
C THR A 216 -32.70 4.07 -23.25
N LEU A 217 -32.67 4.03 -21.92
CA LEU A 217 -33.18 2.91 -21.13
C LEU A 217 -34.70 2.96 -21.06
N ARG A 218 -35.35 1.81 -21.27
CA ARG A 218 -36.74 1.61 -20.84
C ARG A 218 -36.78 1.51 -19.31
N LYS A 219 -37.96 1.71 -18.71
CA LYS A 219 -38.20 1.45 -17.27
C LYS A 219 -37.86 0.01 -16.83
N ASP A 220 -37.62 -0.91 -17.77
CA ASP A 220 -37.28 -2.33 -17.54
C ASP A 220 -35.80 -2.68 -17.77
N GLY A 221 -34.93 -1.69 -18.05
CA GLY A 221 -33.48 -1.92 -18.17
C GLY A 221 -32.97 -2.44 -19.52
N THR A 222 -33.81 -2.53 -20.57
CA THR A 222 -33.37 -2.96 -21.91
C THR A 222 -32.98 -1.80 -22.85
N THR A 223 -31.99 -2.03 -23.74
CA THR A 223 -31.36 -1.01 -24.61
C THR A 223 -31.96 -0.93 -26.02
N PHE A 224 -32.33 0.28 -26.50
CA PHE A 224 -32.66 0.57 -27.91
C PHE A 224 -31.39 0.88 -28.72
N LYS A 225 -30.77 -0.07 -29.44
CA LYS A 225 -29.76 0.10 -30.54
C LYS A 225 -28.61 1.14 -30.39
N ALA A 226 -27.40 0.76 -30.82
CA ALA A 226 -26.23 1.65 -30.91
C ALA A 226 -26.47 2.88 -31.81
N PRO A 227 -25.98 4.09 -31.47
CA PRO A 227 -26.18 5.31 -32.26
C PRO A 227 -24.99 5.64 -33.12
N THR A 228 -25.28 6.27 -34.26
CA THR A 228 -24.32 6.64 -35.30
C THR A 228 -24.17 8.15 -35.50
N ARG A 229 -24.71 9.03 -34.63
CA ARG A 229 -24.73 10.48 -34.88
C ARG A 229 -24.24 11.35 -33.72
N LYS A 230 -23.22 12.18 -34.01
CA LYS A 230 -22.61 13.24 -33.17
C LYS A 230 -23.56 14.42 -32.87
N ARG A 231 -24.69 14.51 -33.58
CA ARG A 231 -25.65 15.62 -33.55
C ARG A 231 -27.09 15.12 -33.40
N THR A 232 -27.83 15.71 -32.47
CA THR A 232 -29.25 15.43 -32.21
C THR A 232 -30.07 16.69 -32.44
N CYS A 233 -31.23 16.58 -33.08
CA CYS A 233 -32.05 17.73 -33.42
C CYS A 233 -33.50 17.55 -32.97
N GLY A 234 -34.13 18.66 -32.55
CA GLY A 234 -35.57 18.73 -32.31
C GLY A 234 -36.38 18.61 -33.61
N ALA A 235 -37.70 18.51 -33.51
CA ALA A 235 -38.57 18.60 -34.68
C ALA A 235 -38.53 20.02 -35.29
N PRO A 236 -38.80 20.20 -36.59
CA PRO A 236 -38.99 21.53 -37.16
C PRO A 236 -40.17 22.26 -36.51
N ASP A 237 -40.07 23.57 -36.32
CA ASP A 237 -41.21 24.41 -35.92
C ASP A 237 -42.15 24.71 -37.11
N ALA A 238 -43.18 25.52 -36.89
CA ALA A 238 -44.16 25.88 -37.91
C ALA A 238 -43.56 26.69 -39.08
N GLN A 239 -42.39 27.29 -38.89
CA GLN A 239 -41.64 28.05 -39.89
C GLN A 239 -40.56 27.18 -40.57
N GLY A 240 -40.47 25.90 -40.21
CA GLY A 240 -39.46 24.98 -40.73
C GLY A 240 -38.09 25.14 -40.06
N HIS A 241 -37.95 25.90 -38.98
CA HIS A 241 -36.66 26.01 -38.29
C HIS A 241 -36.42 24.82 -37.37
N LYS A 242 -35.16 24.40 -37.24
CA LYS A 242 -34.73 23.28 -36.43
C LYS A 242 -33.58 23.69 -35.51
N LEU A 243 -33.67 23.29 -34.24
CA LEU A 243 -32.54 23.37 -33.32
C LEU A 243 -31.86 22.01 -33.22
N CYS A 244 -30.54 22.01 -33.32
CA CYS A 244 -29.69 20.85 -33.09
C CYS A 244 -28.70 21.13 -31.98
N ILE A 245 -28.28 20.07 -31.29
CA ILE A 245 -27.14 20.07 -30.37
C ILE A 245 -26.13 19.03 -30.87
N GLU A 246 -24.91 19.49 -31.12
CA GLU A 246 -23.77 18.67 -31.48
C GLU A 246 -22.81 18.59 -30.30
N LEU A 247 -22.40 17.37 -29.95
CA LEU A 247 -21.46 17.14 -28.86
C LEU A 247 -20.03 17.40 -29.32
N ASN A 248 -19.34 18.26 -28.57
CA ASN A 248 -17.94 18.56 -28.80
C ASN A 248 -17.09 17.76 -27.82
N PRO A 249 -16.08 17.01 -28.32
CA PRO A 249 -15.14 16.38 -27.42
C PRO A 249 -14.40 17.45 -26.61
N PRO A 250 -13.99 17.11 -25.38
CA PRO A 250 -13.21 17.99 -24.52
C PRO A 250 -11.90 18.43 -25.21
N SER A 251 -11.67 19.75 -25.26
CA SER A 251 -10.43 20.30 -25.78
C SER A 251 -9.32 20.21 -24.73
N LYS A 252 -8.16 19.64 -25.09
CA LYS A 252 -6.94 19.65 -24.25
C LYS A 252 -6.37 21.05 -24.03
N THR A 253 -6.80 22.02 -24.83
CA THR A 253 -6.37 23.42 -24.81
C THR A 253 -7.49 24.36 -24.37
N ALA A 254 -8.55 23.86 -23.73
CA ALA A 254 -9.61 24.73 -23.20
C ALA A 254 -8.98 25.77 -22.27
N GLN A 255 -8.79 26.97 -22.80
CA GLN A 255 -8.27 28.11 -22.07
C GLN A 255 -9.25 28.38 -20.95
N THR A 256 -8.74 28.47 -19.72
CA THR A 256 -9.43 29.17 -18.65
C THR A 256 -9.92 30.48 -19.25
N PRO A 257 -11.23 30.77 -19.31
CA PRO A 257 -11.69 32.07 -19.75
C PRO A 257 -10.96 33.12 -18.91
N PRO A 258 -10.48 34.24 -19.50
CA PRO A 258 -9.89 35.30 -18.72
C PRO A 258 -10.94 35.78 -17.72
N ARG A 259 -10.75 35.46 -16.44
CA ARG A 259 -11.62 35.98 -15.39
C ARG A 259 -10.99 37.26 -14.87
N ALA A 260 -11.80 38.31 -14.80
CA ALA A 260 -11.61 39.34 -13.80
C ALA A 260 -11.41 38.63 -12.45
N SER A 261 -10.31 38.97 -11.78
CA SER A 261 -9.87 38.47 -10.48
C SER A 261 -11.04 38.14 -9.54
N ALA A 262 -11.27 36.85 -9.28
CA ALA A 262 -12.14 36.38 -8.20
C ALA A 262 -11.31 35.51 -7.25
N PRO A 263 -11.56 35.57 -5.91
CA PRO A 263 -10.77 34.88 -4.91
C PRO A 263 -10.88 33.35 -5.02
N ALA A 264 -9.99 32.65 -4.31
CA ALA A 264 -10.05 31.21 -4.12
C ALA A 264 -11.38 30.79 -3.47
N GLY A 265 -12.01 29.74 -4.02
CA GLY A 265 -13.32 29.24 -3.59
C GLY A 265 -14.45 30.12 -4.12
N LEU A 266 -15.12 29.71 -5.19
CA LEU A 266 -16.45 30.26 -5.44
C LEU A 266 -17.38 29.59 -4.45
N ASP A 267 -18.13 30.37 -3.67
CA ASP A 267 -19.13 29.89 -2.70
C ASP A 267 -20.17 28.92 -3.31
N VAL A 268 -20.23 28.81 -4.64
CA VAL A 268 -21.14 27.93 -5.40
C VAL A 268 -20.57 26.55 -5.76
N ASP A 269 -19.24 26.33 -5.80
CA ASP A 269 -18.69 25.01 -6.24
C ASP A 269 -18.82 23.99 -5.12
N GLN A 270 -19.48 22.87 -5.40
CA GLN A 270 -19.77 21.88 -4.37
C GLN A 270 -18.55 21.03 -3.97
N VAL A 271 -17.55 20.95 -4.85
CA VAL A 271 -16.31 20.20 -4.64
C VAL A 271 -15.14 21.18 -4.69
N ASP A 272 -14.72 21.65 -3.51
CA ASP A 272 -13.80 22.78 -3.34
C ASP A 272 -12.47 22.63 -4.12
N TRP A 273 -11.96 21.40 -4.23
CA TRP A 273 -10.71 21.13 -4.95
C TRP A 273 -10.89 21.03 -6.47
N CYS A 274 -12.13 20.90 -6.98
CA CYS A 274 -12.41 20.72 -8.40
C CYS A 274 -11.92 21.91 -9.21
N PHE A 275 -12.15 23.14 -8.73
CA PHE A 275 -11.71 24.37 -9.40
C PHE A 275 -10.22 24.35 -9.75
N ALA A 276 -9.36 23.91 -8.83
CA ALA A 276 -7.90 23.90 -9.01
C ALA A 276 -7.37 22.84 -9.98
N LYS A 277 -8.20 21.87 -10.41
CA LYS A 277 -7.77 20.79 -11.31
C LYS A 277 -7.75 21.25 -12.79
N PRO A 278 -6.80 20.78 -13.59
CA PRO A 278 -6.80 21.01 -15.05
C PRO A 278 -8.08 20.54 -15.76
N SER A 279 -8.46 21.23 -16.84
CA SER A 279 -9.53 20.79 -17.74
C SER A 279 -9.12 19.61 -18.63
N GLY A 280 -10.08 18.89 -19.20
CA GLY A 280 -9.82 17.75 -20.11
C GLY A 280 -9.44 16.45 -19.41
N LYS A 281 -9.61 16.37 -18.09
CA LYS A 281 -9.43 15.15 -17.29
C LYS A 281 -10.56 15.02 -16.26
N ASN A 282 -10.72 13.81 -15.73
CA ASN A 282 -11.64 13.53 -14.64
C ASN A 282 -10.85 13.18 -13.39
N TYR A 283 -11.40 13.57 -12.25
CA TYR A 283 -10.77 13.45 -10.96
C TYR A 283 -11.76 12.90 -9.95
N MET A 284 -11.29 12.07 -9.02
CA MET A 284 -12.12 11.61 -7.92
C MET A 284 -11.33 11.28 -6.66
N ASN A 285 -12.04 11.23 -5.55
CA ASN A 285 -11.64 10.55 -4.32
C ASN A 285 -12.80 9.63 -3.89
N ARG A 286 -12.77 9.10 -2.66
CA ARG A 286 -13.81 8.19 -2.15
C ARG A 286 -15.20 8.82 -2.07
N THR A 287 -15.28 10.14 -1.95
CA THR A 287 -16.52 10.85 -1.67
C THR A 287 -16.95 11.83 -2.75
N GLU A 288 -16.03 12.24 -3.63
CA GLU A 288 -16.24 13.34 -4.57
C GLU A 288 -15.68 12.99 -5.94
N ALA A 289 -16.35 13.45 -6.99
CA ALA A 289 -15.86 13.39 -8.35
C ALA A 289 -16.04 14.74 -9.06
N CYS A 290 -15.08 15.07 -9.93
CA CYS A 290 -15.01 16.29 -10.70
C CYS A 290 -14.72 15.92 -12.16
N LEU A 291 -15.70 16.15 -13.02
CA LEU A 291 -15.70 15.76 -14.41
C LEU A 291 -15.47 16.98 -15.29
N LYS A 292 -14.20 17.21 -15.64
CA LYS A 292 -13.79 18.28 -16.57
C LYS A 292 -13.50 17.76 -17.98
N ASN A 293 -13.74 16.48 -18.23
CA ASN A 293 -13.59 15.82 -19.53
C ASN A 293 -14.94 15.45 -20.18
N ILE A 294 -16.05 16.06 -19.75
CA ILE A 294 -17.38 15.83 -20.37
C ILE A 294 -17.44 16.47 -21.77
N GLY A 295 -16.71 17.56 -21.96
CA GLY A 295 -16.66 18.28 -23.24
C GLY A 295 -17.62 19.45 -23.29
N GLY A 296 -18.25 19.64 -24.44
CA GLY A 296 -19.13 20.78 -24.68
C GLY A 296 -20.27 20.46 -25.63
N GLY A 297 -21.13 21.46 -25.86
CA GLY A 297 -22.23 21.37 -26.82
C GLY A 297 -22.21 22.57 -27.77
N THR A 298 -22.37 22.31 -29.07
CA THR A 298 -22.68 23.34 -30.07
C THR A 298 -24.17 23.27 -30.39
N LEU A 299 -24.90 24.32 -30.07
CA LEU A 299 -26.24 24.54 -30.58
C LEU A 299 -26.15 25.08 -32.01
N ILE A 300 -26.99 24.55 -32.90
CA ILE A 300 -27.04 24.92 -34.31
C ILE A 300 -28.50 25.12 -34.68
N PHE A 301 -28.88 26.36 -34.94
CA PHE A 301 -30.21 26.74 -35.38
C PHE A 301 -30.21 26.83 -36.91
N THR A 302 -31.03 26.05 -37.59
CA THR A 302 -31.04 25.94 -39.06
C THR A 302 -32.45 26.07 -39.61
N ASP A 303 -32.55 26.30 -40.91
CA ASP A 303 -33.76 26.04 -41.70
C ASP A 303 -33.91 24.51 -41.93
N THR A 304 -35.09 24.08 -42.36
CA THR A 304 -35.38 22.73 -42.87
C THR A 304 -34.59 22.37 -44.12
N ASP A 305 -34.17 23.37 -44.89
CA ASP A 305 -33.29 23.21 -46.03
C ASP A 305 -31.85 22.89 -45.57
N PRO A 306 -31.34 21.65 -45.78
CA PRO A 306 -30.02 21.25 -45.33
C PRO A 306 -28.87 21.92 -46.09
N ASP A 307 -29.15 22.56 -47.24
CA ASP A 307 -28.15 23.23 -48.07
C ASP A 307 -27.93 24.71 -47.68
N LYS A 308 -28.78 25.24 -46.79
CA LYS A 308 -28.60 26.59 -46.22
C LYS A 308 -27.63 26.58 -45.04
N PRO A 309 -26.83 27.65 -44.87
CA PRO A 309 -26.01 27.81 -43.67
C PRO A 309 -26.88 27.89 -42.42
N ALA A 310 -26.29 27.57 -41.26
CA ALA A 310 -26.95 27.77 -39.99
C ALA A 310 -27.36 29.24 -39.80
N LEU A 311 -28.57 29.45 -39.30
CA LEU A 311 -29.11 30.77 -38.96
C LEU A 311 -28.38 31.36 -37.76
N GLY A 312 -27.90 30.51 -36.84
CA GLY A 312 -27.08 30.90 -35.71
C GLY A 312 -26.56 29.70 -34.93
N THR A 313 -25.54 29.93 -34.13
CA THR A 313 -24.87 28.93 -33.30
C THR A 313 -24.59 29.44 -31.89
N ALA A 314 -24.47 28.53 -30.94
CA ALA A 314 -23.95 28.81 -29.62
C ALA A 314 -23.07 27.66 -29.15
N THR A 315 -21.99 27.95 -28.44
CA THR A 315 -21.08 26.92 -27.91
C THR A 315 -20.98 27.02 -26.39
N PHE A 316 -20.92 25.85 -25.75
CA PHE A 316 -20.89 25.72 -24.29
C PHE A 316 -19.83 24.72 -23.87
N SER A 317 -19.12 25.03 -22.79
CA SER A 317 -18.36 24.06 -22.00
C SER A 317 -19.24 23.55 -20.86
N ILE A 318 -19.17 22.23 -20.62
CA ILE A 318 -19.95 21.55 -19.61
C ILE A 318 -19.02 20.77 -18.70
N GLU A 319 -19.21 20.96 -17.41
CA GLU A 319 -18.53 20.19 -16.38
C GLU A 319 -19.55 19.69 -15.36
N GLN A 320 -19.20 18.64 -14.61
CA GLN A 320 -20.07 18.09 -13.57
C GLN A 320 -19.27 17.76 -12.31
N ARG A 321 -19.92 17.87 -11.16
CA ARG A 321 -19.43 17.41 -9.87
C ARG A 321 -20.43 16.45 -9.25
N LEU A 322 -19.90 15.55 -8.44
CA LEU A 322 -20.65 14.61 -7.61
C LEU A 322 -20.03 14.64 -6.22
N LYS A 323 -20.86 14.76 -5.19
CA LYS A 323 -20.44 14.72 -3.79
C LYS A 323 -21.33 13.74 -3.04
N THR A 324 -20.72 12.77 -2.39
CA THR A 324 -21.38 11.76 -1.56
C THR A 324 -21.01 12.02 -0.11
N TYR A 325 -21.91 11.70 0.81
CA TYR A 325 -21.71 11.93 2.23
C TYR A 325 -21.60 10.59 2.95
N PRO A 326 -20.40 10.20 3.45
CA PRO A 326 -20.21 8.93 4.13
C PRO A 326 -21.02 8.80 5.41
N LYS A 327 -21.33 9.93 6.05
CA LYS A 327 -22.11 9.97 7.28
C LYS A 327 -23.21 11.01 7.14
N LYS A 328 -24.41 10.59 7.50
CA LYS A 328 -25.62 11.39 7.76
C LYS A 328 -25.41 12.84 8.26
N ALA A 329 -24.48 13.06 9.20
CA ALA A 329 -24.23 14.39 9.78
C ALA A 329 -23.52 15.36 8.83
N ASP A 330 -22.79 14.85 7.83
CA ASP A 330 -21.95 15.67 6.94
C ASP A 330 -22.80 16.44 5.90
N SER A 331 -24.03 15.99 5.64
CA SER A 331 -25.01 16.68 4.79
C SER A 331 -26.08 17.46 5.57
N GLY A 332 -26.12 17.33 6.91
CA GLY A 332 -27.20 17.87 7.73
C GLY A 332 -28.56 17.19 7.52
N SER A 333 -28.61 16.04 6.84
CA SER A 333 -29.82 15.28 6.52
C SER A 333 -29.99 14.08 7.43
N ASP A 334 -31.23 13.61 7.60
CA ASP A 334 -31.48 12.43 8.42
C ASP A 334 -31.18 11.09 7.68
N LEU A 335 -30.86 11.17 6.39
CA LEU A 335 -30.78 10.07 5.42
C LEU A 335 -29.39 10.00 4.76
N ALA A 336 -29.11 8.89 4.08
CA ALA A 336 -27.97 8.82 3.17
C ALA A 336 -28.19 9.79 2.00
N GLU A 337 -27.16 10.51 1.57
CA GLU A 337 -27.29 11.57 0.58
C GLU A 337 -26.10 11.60 -0.38
N PHE A 338 -26.39 12.02 -1.61
CA PHE A 338 -25.40 12.50 -2.55
C PHE A 338 -25.99 13.61 -3.43
N ASP A 339 -25.12 14.49 -3.86
CA ASP A 339 -25.46 15.68 -4.62
C ASP A 339 -24.72 15.68 -5.95
N GLN A 340 -25.42 16.15 -6.98
CA GLN A 340 -24.84 16.38 -8.29
C GLN A 340 -24.93 17.87 -8.62
N GLN A 341 -23.89 18.37 -9.27
CA GLN A 341 -23.84 19.74 -9.74
C GLN A 341 -23.34 19.81 -11.18
N VAL A 342 -24.03 20.56 -12.04
CA VAL A 342 -23.59 20.86 -13.40
C VAL A 342 -23.15 22.31 -13.50
N LYS A 343 -22.06 22.55 -14.21
CA LYS A 343 -21.58 23.89 -14.57
C LYS A 343 -21.70 24.06 -16.08
N LEU A 344 -22.45 25.08 -16.50
CA LEU A 344 -22.62 25.46 -17.89
C LEU A 344 -21.95 26.80 -18.15
N VAL A 345 -21.01 26.84 -19.10
CA VAL A 345 -20.25 28.04 -19.44
C VAL A 345 -20.44 28.34 -20.93
N PRO A 346 -21.12 29.44 -21.31
CA PRO A 346 -21.18 29.85 -22.70
C PRO A 346 -19.82 30.34 -23.16
N THR A 347 -19.36 29.85 -24.29
CA THR A 347 -18.16 30.37 -24.97
C THR A 347 -18.50 31.25 -26.16
N HIS A 348 -19.71 31.11 -26.71
CA HIS A 348 -20.23 31.93 -27.81
C HIS A 348 -21.76 31.81 -27.91
N ILE A 349 -22.47 32.89 -28.25
CA ILE A 349 -23.90 32.87 -28.62
C ILE A 349 -24.14 33.88 -29.76
N ASP A 350 -24.56 33.40 -30.92
CA ASP A 350 -24.89 34.28 -32.05
C ASP A 350 -26.13 35.14 -31.77
N PRO A 351 -26.14 36.43 -32.16
CA PRO A 351 -27.30 37.30 -32.00
C PRO A 351 -28.59 36.78 -32.64
N ALA A 352 -28.46 35.98 -33.72
CA ALA A 352 -29.57 35.37 -34.41
C ALA A 352 -30.40 34.42 -33.52
N LEU A 353 -29.83 33.89 -32.43
CA LEU A 353 -30.52 33.03 -31.48
C LEU A 353 -31.44 33.80 -30.53
N LYS A 354 -31.26 35.12 -30.38
CA LYS A 354 -31.98 36.06 -29.48
C LYS A 354 -31.83 35.77 -27.96
N GLY A 355 -31.62 34.52 -27.59
CA GLY A 355 -31.34 34.03 -26.25
C GLY A 355 -31.29 32.50 -26.24
N VAL A 356 -30.62 31.93 -25.25
CA VAL A 356 -30.47 30.48 -25.09
C VAL A 356 -30.91 30.09 -23.68
N ARG A 357 -31.72 29.03 -23.58
CA ARG A 357 -32.04 28.37 -22.32
C ARG A 357 -31.58 26.92 -22.38
N MET A 358 -30.90 26.48 -21.33
CA MET A 358 -30.52 25.08 -21.15
C MET A 358 -31.21 24.53 -19.90
N ARG A 359 -31.80 23.35 -20.04
CA ARG A 359 -32.37 22.58 -18.94
C ARG A 359 -31.52 21.33 -18.74
N TRP A 360 -31.09 21.11 -17.51
CA TRP A 360 -30.46 19.85 -17.12
C TRP A 360 -31.53 18.82 -16.77
N ASN A 361 -31.40 17.64 -17.35
CA ASN A 361 -32.23 16.49 -17.04
C ASN A 361 -31.33 15.48 -16.31
N ALA A 362 -31.30 15.57 -14.99
CA ALA A 362 -30.65 14.58 -14.13
C ALA A 362 -31.53 13.33 -14.05
N GLY A 363 -30.96 12.18 -14.42
CA GLY A 363 -31.56 10.86 -14.33
C GLY A 363 -30.90 10.04 -13.22
N THR A 364 -31.72 9.25 -12.53
CA THR A 364 -31.26 8.30 -11.51
C THR A 364 -32.09 7.04 -11.61
N VAL A 365 -31.44 5.87 -11.57
CA VAL A 365 -32.08 4.57 -11.39
C VAL A 365 -31.88 4.18 -9.93
N CYS A 366 -32.84 4.59 -9.09
CA CYS A 366 -32.83 4.28 -7.67
C CYS A 366 -34.27 4.05 -7.20
N THR A 367 -34.49 2.95 -6.48
CA THR A 367 -35.83 2.54 -6.03
C THR A 367 -36.27 3.33 -4.81
N ASN A 368 -35.33 3.62 -3.90
CA ASN A 368 -35.60 4.25 -2.60
C ASN A 368 -35.04 5.67 -2.52
N CYS A 369 -35.03 6.39 -3.64
CA CYS A 369 -34.49 7.75 -3.68
C CYS A 369 -35.58 8.81 -3.82
N ALA A 370 -35.38 9.92 -3.11
CA ALA A 370 -36.09 11.17 -3.33
C ALA A 370 -35.09 12.21 -3.84
N THR A 371 -35.40 12.84 -4.97
CA THR A 371 -34.59 13.90 -5.57
C THR A 371 -35.26 15.26 -5.39
N THR A 372 -34.45 16.29 -5.14
CA THR A 372 -34.95 17.68 -5.12
C THR A 372 -35.17 18.20 -6.54
N ASN A 373 -35.86 19.34 -6.65
CA ASN A 373 -35.80 20.12 -7.88
C ASN A 373 -34.38 20.66 -8.09
N ILE A 374 -34.02 20.90 -9.35
CA ILE A 374 -32.74 21.53 -9.69
C ILE A 374 -32.79 23.00 -9.24
N ARG A 375 -31.85 23.39 -8.37
CA ARG A 375 -31.63 24.79 -8.00
C ARG A 375 -30.58 25.39 -8.92
N TRP A 376 -30.90 26.50 -9.58
CA TRP A 376 -29.95 27.25 -10.39
C TRP A 376 -29.38 28.44 -9.62
N ALA A 377 -28.08 28.69 -9.83
CA ALA A 377 -27.38 29.88 -9.34
C ALA A 377 -26.38 30.41 -10.39
N ASP A 378 -25.95 31.65 -10.24
CA ASP A 378 -24.81 32.21 -10.98
C ASP A 378 -23.47 31.98 -10.25
N SER A 379 -22.37 32.57 -10.75
CA SER A 379 -21.04 32.41 -10.13
C SER A 379 -20.90 33.00 -8.73
N THR A 380 -21.87 33.78 -8.27
CA THR A 380 -21.89 34.43 -6.95
C THR A 380 -22.79 33.71 -5.96
N ASP A 381 -23.24 32.48 -6.30
CA ASP A 381 -24.29 31.72 -5.60
C ASP A 381 -25.64 32.45 -5.50
N THR A 382 -25.86 33.48 -6.31
CA THR A 382 -27.16 34.17 -6.35
C THR A 382 -28.18 33.25 -7.02
N PRO A 383 -29.30 32.90 -6.35
CA PRO A 383 -30.33 32.05 -6.95
C PRO A 383 -30.92 32.70 -8.21
N ILE A 384 -31.10 31.89 -9.24
CA ILE A 384 -31.72 32.29 -10.50
C ILE A 384 -32.81 31.28 -10.89
N GLY A 385 -33.75 31.70 -11.73
CA GLY A 385 -34.88 30.84 -12.13
C GLY A 385 -34.47 29.66 -13.01
N ASP A 386 -33.54 29.88 -13.94
CA ASP A 386 -33.10 28.90 -14.93
C ASP A 386 -31.69 29.22 -15.49
N ALA A 387 -31.08 28.26 -16.19
CA ALA A 387 -29.89 28.51 -17.00
C ALA A 387 -30.28 29.17 -18.33
N TYR A 388 -30.55 30.47 -18.25
CA TYR A 388 -30.84 31.35 -19.38
C TYR A 388 -29.75 32.40 -19.59
N TRP A 389 -29.46 32.66 -20.86
CA TRP A 389 -28.58 33.73 -21.33
C TRP A 389 -29.27 34.51 -22.45
N LYS A 390 -29.51 35.79 -22.20
CA LYS A 390 -29.85 36.75 -23.25
C LYS A 390 -28.59 37.07 -24.05
N VAL A 391 -28.73 37.31 -25.36
CA VAL A 391 -27.60 37.76 -26.19
C VAL A 391 -27.00 39.04 -25.60
N ALA A 392 -25.70 38.99 -25.28
CA ALA A 392 -24.95 40.11 -24.75
C ALA A 392 -24.29 40.89 -25.89
N THR A 393 -24.25 42.22 -25.79
CA THR A 393 -23.65 43.08 -26.82
C THR A 393 -22.13 43.09 -26.78
N ASP A 394 -21.53 42.72 -25.64
CA ASP A 394 -20.08 42.65 -25.42
C ASP A 394 -19.53 41.21 -25.54
N GLY A 395 -20.40 40.22 -25.76
CA GLY A 395 -20.04 38.81 -25.86
C GLY A 395 -19.61 38.16 -24.53
N ILE A 396 -19.80 38.83 -23.39
CA ILE A 396 -19.43 38.30 -22.08
C ILE A 396 -20.64 37.63 -21.43
N TYR A 397 -20.51 36.34 -21.11
CA TYR A 397 -21.56 35.57 -20.45
C TYR A 397 -21.07 35.02 -19.11
N GLY A 398 -21.91 35.13 -18.08
CA GLY A 398 -21.69 34.46 -16.79
C GLY A 398 -22.00 32.96 -16.89
N ASP A 399 -21.34 32.15 -16.04
CA ASP A 399 -21.66 30.74 -15.89
C ASP A 399 -22.97 30.52 -15.11
N ARG A 400 -23.51 29.31 -15.25
CA ARG A 400 -24.73 28.87 -14.58
C ARG A 400 -24.50 27.51 -13.93
N TRP A 401 -24.92 27.40 -12.68
CA TRP A 401 -24.68 26.24 -11.82
C TRP A 401 -26.01 25.63 -11.43
N GLY A 402 -26.23 24.37 -11.81
CA GLY A 402 -27.43 23.62 -11.47
C GLY A 402 -27.10 22.55 -10.44
N THR A 403 -27.77 22.54 -9.30
CA THR A 403 -27.53 21.57 -8.22
C THR A 403 -28.78 20.75 -7.95
N ILE A 404 -28.63 19.44 -7.75
CA ILE A 404 -29.70 18.52 -7.36
C ILE A 404 -29.20 17.61 -6.24
N GLN A 405 -30.04 17.42 -5.23
CA GLN A 405 -29.76 16.54 -4.11
C GLN A 405 -30.58 15.27 -4.23
N THR A 406 -29.95 14.13 -3.92
CA THR A 406 -30.59 12.82 -3.90
C THR A 406 -30.44 12.19 -2.53
N ARG A 407 -31.58 11.90 -1.89
CA ARG A 407 -31.63 11.20 -0.59
C ARG A 407 -32.04 9.77 -0.78
N TRP A 408 -31.34 8.84 -0.15
CA TRP A 408 -31.63 7.41 -0.14
C TRP A 408 -32.19 6.98 1.22
N SER A 409 -33.32 6.28 1.19
CA SER A 409 -34.03 5.79 2.39
C SER A 409 -34.22 4.27 2.38
N GLY A 410 -33.43 3.54 1.60
CA GLY A 410 -33.48 2.08 1.55
C GLY A 410 -32.86 1.41 2.77
N THR A 411 -32.81 0.08 2.74
CA THR A 411 -32.11 -0.78 3.69
C THR A 411 -31.14 -1.70 2.94
N GLY A 412 -30.05 -2.11 3.56
CA GLY A 412 -28.99 -2.88 2.91
C GLY A 412 -28.07 -1.96 2.11
N LYS A 413 -27.77 -2.33 0.85
CA LYS A 413 -26.95 -1.52 -0.06
C LYS A 413 -27.60 -1.41 -1.44
N GLU A 414 -27.45 -0.24 -2.06
CA GLU A 414 -27.93 0.05 -3.42
C GLU A 414 -26.85 0.81 -4.18
N THR A 415 -26.47 0.31 -5.35
CA THR A 415 -25.62 1.01 -6.32
C THR A 415 -26.53 1.76 -7.28
N ILE A 416 -26.34 3.07 -7.39
CA ILE A 416 -27.29 3.98 -8.05
C ILE A 416 -26.70 4.43 -9.38
N ASP A 417 -27.33 4.04 -10.50
CA ASP A 417 -26.92 4.52 -11.82
C ASP A 417 -27.47 5.92 -12.08
N LEU A 418 -26.56 6.81 -12.42
CA LEU A 418 -26.84 8.17 -12.84
C LEU A 418 -26.83 8.28 -14.37
N GLY A 419 -27.63 9.19 -14.89
CA GLY A 419 -27.57 9.64 -16.28
C GLY A 419 -27.83 11.13 -16.34
N TRP A 420 -27.32 11.82 -17.36
CA TRP A 420 -27.56 13.24 -17.50
C TRP A 420 -27.61 13.67 -18.95
N SER A 421 -28.66 14.42 -19.29
CA SER A 421 -28.81 15.05 -20.60
C SER A 421 -29.10 16.54 -20.44
N ILE A 422 -28.88 17.30 -21.50
CA ILE A 422 -29.25 18.71 -21.59
C ILE A 422 -30.28 18.88 -22.70
N THR A 423 -31.37 19.56 -22.38
CA THR A 423 -32.34 20.07 -23.36
C THR A 423 -32.13 21.56 -23.54
N ALA A 424 -31.92 22.01 -24.77
CA ALA A 424 -31.73 23.41 -25.11
C ALA A 424 -32.92 23.95 -25.92
N THR A 425 -33.21 25.24 -25.72
CA THR A 425 -34.14 26.04 -26.54
C THR A 425 -33.51 27.40 -26.85
N VAL A 426 -33.95 28.02 -27.95
CA VAL A 426 -33.52 29.38 -28.33
C VAL A 426 -34.73 30.28 -28.52
N ASP A 427 -34.58 31.58 -28.21
CA ASP A 427 -35.68 32.55 -28.29
C ASP A 427 -36.06 32.90 -29.75
N ALA A 428 -35.21 32.54 -30.71
CA ALA A 428 -35.47 32.71 -32.14
C ALA A 428 -36.53 31.75 -32.72
N GLY A 429 -36.81 30.62 -32.05
CA GLY A 429 -37.73 29.59 -32.53
C GLY A 429 -37.14 28.18 -32.47
N GLY A 430 -37.75 27.24 -33.21
CA GLY A 430 -37.40 25.83 -33.22
C GLY A 430 -37.94 25.04 -32.02
N ASN A 431 -38.13 23.73 -32.20
CA ASN A 431 -38.43 22.86 -31.07
C ASN A 431 -37.16 22.50 -30.28
N PRO A 432 -37.28 22.14 -28.99
CA PRO A 432 -36.15 21.81 -28.15
C PRO A 432 -35.25 20.71 -28.72
N ALA A 433 -33.94 20.85 -28.53
CA ALA A 433 -32.95 19.83 -28.88
C ALA A 433 -32.36 19.23 -27.60
N THR A 434 -32.22 17.90 -27.54
CA THR A 434 -31.68 17.20 -26.36
C THR A 434 -30.44 16.40 -26.73
N ALA A 435 -29.40 16.48 -25.91
CA ALA A 435 -28.23 15.61 -26.01
C ALA A 435 -27.94 14.92 -24.67
N ASP A 436 -27.57 13.66 -24.75
CA ASP A 436 -27.08 12.86 -23.63
C ASP A 436 -25.57 13.11 -23.45
N PHE A 437 -25.16 13.41 -22.23
CA PHE A 437 -23.78 13.71 -21.86
C PHE A 437 -23.13 12.58 -21.03
N GLY A 438 -23.85 11.47 -20.85
CA GLY A 438 -23.32 10.23 -20.33
C GLY A 438 -24.06 9.69 -19.10
N SER A 439 -23.45 8.65 -18.57
CA SER A 439 -23.96 7.86 -17.46
C SER A 439 -22.91 7.69 -16.37
N SER A 440 -23.25 6.91 -15.34
CA SER A 440 -22.30 6.49 -14.32
C SER A 440 -21.13 5.62 -14.81
N GLY A 441 -21.09 5.29 -16.10
CA GLY A 441 -20.15 4.36 -16.71
C GLY A 441 -20.87 3.12 -17.22
N ILE A 442 -20.12 2.21 -17.86
CA ILE A 442 -20.72 0.94 -18.30
C ILE A 442 -21.11 0.10 -17.08
N HIS A 443 -22.14 -0.74 -17.24
CA HIS A 443 -22.68 -1.59 -16.16
C HIS A 443 -21.62 -2.43 -15.42
N ALA A 444 -20.55 -2.85 -16.11
CA ALA A 444 -19.49 -3.67 -15.52
C ALA A 444 -18.52 -2.89 -14.61
N VAL A 445 -18.43 -1.56 -14.74
CA VAL A 445 -17.43 -0.74 -14.04
C VAL A 445 -18.06 0.32 -13.15
N ARG A 446 -19.04 1.08 -13.67
CA ARG A 446 -19.85 2.04 -12.90
C ARG A 446 -19.02 3.01 -12.06
N GLU A 447 -18.02 3.65 -12.67
CA GLU A 447 -17.02 4.51 -12.02
C GLU A 447 -17.63 5.64 -11.16
N LEU A 448 -18.80 6.13 -11.58
CA LEU A 448 -19.47 7.27 -10.98
C LEU A 448 -20.76 6.91 -10.26
N ALA A 449 -21.13 5.63 -10.20
CA ALA A 449 -22.34 5.22 -9.51
C ALA A 449 -22.13 5.32 -7.99
N PRO A 450 -22.87 6.19 -7.27
CA PRO A 450 -22.83 6.18 -5.82
C PRO A 450 -23.34 4.84 -5.29
N ARG A 451 -22.70 4.31 -4.25
CA ARG A 451 -23.30 3.29 -3.41
C ARG A 451 -23.81 3.93 -2.15
N CYS A 452 -25.10 3.78 -1.87
CA CYS A 452 -25.72 4.12 -0.59
C CYS A 452 -26.04 2.84 0.19
N ASP A 453 -25.90 2.87 1.52
CA ASP A 453 -26.07 1.69 2.37
C ASP A 453 -26.29 2.07 3.84
N ASP A 454 -26.80 1.15 4.65
CA ASP A 454 -26.97 1.29 6.11
C ASP A 454 -26.24 0.18 6.90
N ILE A 455 -25.28 -0.48 6.26
CA ILE A 455 -24.66 -1.73 6.73
C ILE A 455 -23.56 -1.52 7.79
N PRO A 456 -22.58 -0.59 7.63
CA PRO A 456 -21.46 -0.54 8.55
C PRO A 456 -21.91 -0.16 9.96
N THR A 457 -21.42 -0.93 10.94
CA THR A 457 -21.80 -0.77 12.35
C THR A 457 -21.18 0.50 12.94
N GLY A 458 -21.90 1.15 13.86
CA GLY A 458 -21.42 2.34 14.57
C GLY A 458 -21.46 3.64 13.77
N ILE A 459 -21.88 3.61 12.50
CA ILE A 459 -22.12 4.81 11.68
C ILE A 459 -23.56 4.81 11.15
N LYS A 460 -24.03 5.99 10.77
CA LYS A 460 -25.37 6.18 10.18
C LYS A 460 -25.33 5.92 8.66
N PRO A 461 -26.49 5.73 8.01
CA PRO A 461 -26.54 5.58 6.55
C PRO A 461 -25.82 6.73 5.84
N GLY A 462 -25.23 6.42 4.68
CA GLY A 462 -24.46 7.37 3.88
C GLY A 462 -24.33 6.88 2.44
N CYS A 463 -23.50 7.56 1.66
CA CYS A 463 -23.12 7.16 0.31
C CYS A 463 -21.61 7.35 0.08
N VAL A 464 -21.03 6.58 -0.83
CA VAL A 464 -19.62 6.67 -1.27
C VAL A 464 -19.49 6.37 -2.76
N LEU A 465 -18.33 6.66 -3.35
CA LEU A 465 -17.94 6.26 -4.70
C LEU A 465 -17.08 4.98 -4.63
N PRO A 466 -17.66 3.79 -4.85
CA PRO A 466 -16.99 2.52 -4.59
C PRO A 466 -15.83 2.23 -5.55
N TYR A 467 -15.82 2.83 -6.74
CA TYR A 467 -14.75 2.66 -7.73
C TYR A 467 -13.39 3.20 -7.24
N PHE A 468 -13.40 4.21 -6.37
CA PHE A 468 -12.16 4.70 -5.76
C PHE A 468 -11.68 3.71 -4.69
N SER A 469 -10.48 3.18 -4.89
CA SER A 469 -9.77 2.35 -3.92
C SER A 469 -8.93 3.23 -2.98
N PRO A 470 -9.30 3.37 -1.69
CA PRO A 470 -8.50 4.14 -0.75
C PRO A 470 -7.12 3.52 -0.52
N THR A 471 -6.19 4.33 -0.04
CA THR A 471 -4.88 3.86 0.45
C THR A 471 -4.82 4.03 1.95
N TYR A 472 -4.57 2.95 2.68
CA TYR A 472 -4.21 3.00 4.09
C TYR A 472 -2.71 3.18 4.23
N THR A 473 -2.29 4.24 4.92
CA THR A 473 -0.86 4.53 5.10
C THR A 473 -0.42 4.05 6.48
N VAL A 474 0.41 3.02 6.53
CA VAL A 474 0.96 2.52 7.79
C VAL A 474 1.90 3.59 8.35
N ASP A 475 1.70 3.96 9.61
CA ASP A 475 2.57 4.91 10.28
C ASP A 475 3.91 4.25 10.65
N THR A 476 4.83 4.18 9.69
CA THR A 476 6.14 3.53 9.88
C THR A 476 7.10 4.29 10.78
N ASN A 477 6.77 5.52 11.22
CA ASN A 477 7.49 6.17 12.31
C ASN A 477 7.17 5.49 13.65
N LEU A 478 5.90 5.14 13.88
CA LEU A 478 5.44 4.47 15.09
C LEU A 478 5.56 2.95 15.01
N TYR A 479 5.35 2.38 13.82
CA TYR A 479 5.26 0.94 13.60
C TYR A 479 6.24 0.41 12.53
N PRO A 480 7.55 0.75 12.60
CA PRO A 480 8.51 0.38 11.56
C PRO A 480 8.67 -1.13 11.34
N ALA A 481 8.51 -1.96 12.37
CA ALA A 481 8.69 -3.41 12.23
C ALA A 481 7.58 -4.05 11.39
N ALA A 482 6.32 -3.67 11.67
CA ALA A 482 5.17 -4.12 10.89
C ALA A 482 5.21 -3.56 9.46
N GLY A 483 5.54 -2.26 9.30
CA GLY A 483 5.70 -1.65 7.98
C GLY A 483 6.79 -2.31 7.13
N ALA A 484 7.92 -2.72 7.74
CA ALA A 484 8.97 -3.48 7.05
C ALA A 484 8.43 -4.83 6.57
N TYR A 485 7.70 -5.53 7.45
CA TYR A 485 7.08 -6.81 7.13
C TYR A 485 6.09 -6.69 5.98
N TYR A 486 5.15 -5.74 6.04
CA TYR A 486 4.16 -5.54 4.98
C TYR A 486 4.80 -5.16 3.65
N TRP A 487 5.79 -4.25 3.66
CA TRP A 487 6.52 -3.90 2.44
C TRP A 487 7.24 -5.11 1.84
N LEU A 488 7.90 -5.94 2.65
CA LEU A 488 8.58 -7.15 2.14
C LEU A 488 7.57 -8.10 1.49
N MET A 489 6.40 -8.30 2.09
CA MET A 489 5.35 -9.16 1.54
C MET A 489 4.82 -8.61 0.21
N GLN A 490 4.55 -7.30 0.14
CA GLN A 490 4.18 -6.63 -1.10
C GLN A 490 5.21 -6.79 -2.22
N GLN A 491 6.50 -6.81 -1.91
CA GLN A 491 7.55 -6.95 -2.93
C GLN A 491 7.88 -8.40 -3.29
N LYS A 492 7.78 -9.32 -2.33
CA LYS A 492 8.33 -10.68 -2.47
C LYS A 492 7.28 -11.75 -2.77
N MET A 493 6.02 -11.54 -2.38
CA MET A 493 4.96 -12.53 -2.61
C MET A 493 4.44 -12.49 -4.07
N PRO A 494 3.95 -13.61 -4.62
CA PRO A 494 3.61 -13.72 -6.05
C PRO A 494 2.60 -12.70 -6.58
N TYR A 495 1.64 -12.30 -5.75
CA TYR A 495 0.52 -11.45 -6.16
C TYR A 495 0.67 -9.99 -5.75
N HIS A 496 1.73 -9.66 -5.01
CA HIS A 496 2.03 -8.29 -4.58
C HIS A 496 0.86 -7.60 -3.84
N ASP A 497 0.02 -8.37 -3.16
CA ASP A 497 -1.27 -7.92 -2.60
C ASP A 497 -1.13 -6.62 -1.80
N GLY A 498 -1.98 -5.63 -2.10
CA GLY A 498 -2.00 -4.32 -1.43
C GLY A 498 -0.93 -3.32 -1.88
N SER A 499 -0.09 -3.65 -2.86
CA SER A 499 0.98 -2.78 -3.36
C SER A 499 0.49 -1.78 -4.40
N VAL A 500 0.69 -0.48 -4.12
CA VAL A 500 0.51 0.61 -5.10
C VAL A 500 1.47 0.44 -6.29
N ARG A 501 2.72 0.03 -6.04
CA ARG A 501 3.75 -0.12 -7.08
C ARG A 501 3.38 -1.15 -8.15
N TRP A 502 2.66 -2.19 -7.73
CA TRP A 502 2.30 -3.33 -8.57
C TRP A 502 0.84 -3.28 -9.00
N ASP A 503 0.12 -2.21 -8.67
CA ASP A 503 -1.31 -2.04 -8.92
C ASP A 503 -2.12 -3.27 -8.47
N SER A 504 -1.79 -3.79 -7.29
CA SER A 504 -2.41 -4.99 -6.73
C SER A 504 -3.17 -4.63 -5.46
N LEU A 505 -4.46 -4.93 -5.46
CA LEU A 505 -5.40 -4.51 -4.41
C LEU A 505 -5.57 -5.58 -3.34
N LEU A 506 -5.88 -5.12 -2.13
CA LEU A 506 -6.55 -5.92 -1.12
C LEU A 506 -8.05 -5.70 -1.20
N SER A 507 -8.83 -6.72 -0.87
CA SER A 507 -10.28 -6.69 -0.80
C SER A 507 -10.72 -6.86 0.65
N TYR A 508 -11.49 -5.91 1.18
CA TYR A 508 -11.92 -5.93 2.57
C TYR A 508 -12.88 -7.10 2.86
N LEU A 509 -12.63 -7.82 3.95
CA LEU A 509 -13.58 -8.76 4.54
C LEU A 509 -14.61 -7.96 5.34
N GLY A 510 -15.73 -7.68 4.69
CA GLY A 510 -16.75 -6.78 5.22
C GLY A 510 -17.84 -7.46 6.04
N PRO A 511 -18.64 -6.67 6.77
CA PRO A 511 -19.72 -7.18 7.61
C PRO A 511 -20.86 -7.83 6.80
N ASP A 512 -21.00 -7.49 5.53
CA ASP A 512 -21.97 -8.07 4.59
C ASP A 512 -21.42 -9.23 3.77
N THR A 513 -20.34 -9.87 4.24
CA THR A 513 -19.79 -11.04 3.57
C THR A 513 -20.80 -12.17 3.45
N THR A 514 -20.82 -12.80 2.29
CA THR A 514 -21.67 -13.98 2.01
C THR A 514 -20.93 -15.29 2.22
N VAL A 515 -19.61 -15.23 2.40
CA VAL A 515 -18.77 -16.40 2.66
C VAL A 515 -19.06 -16.89 4.07
N LYS A 516 -19.30 -18.20 4.21
CA LYS A 516 -19.62 -18.82 5.49
C LYS A 516 -18.49 -19.72 5.95
N ASN A 517 -18.23 -19.74 7.25
CA ASN A 517 -17.38 -20.75 7.84
C ASN A 517 -18.10 -22.12 7.73
N PRO A 518 -17.49 -23.12 7.06
CA PRO A 518 -18.11 -24.43 6.85
C PRO A 518 -18.36 -25.23 8.13
N LYS A 519 -17.66 -24.91 9.24
CA LYS A 519 -17.81 -25.57 10.54
C LYS A 519 -18.97 -24.99 11.36
N THR A 520 -19.19 -23.68 11.30
CA THR A 520 -20.19 -22.99 12.16
C THR A 520 -21.43 -22.56 11.39
N GLY A 521 -21.37 -22.48 10.06
CA GLY A 521 -22.42 -21.93 9.20
C GLY A 521 -22.60 -20.41 9.30
N GLN A 522 -21.80 -19.73 10.13
CA GLN A 522 -21.84 -18.28 10.34
C GLN A 522 -21.02 -17.54 9.27
N PRO A 523 -21.25 -16.23 9.05
CA PRO A 523 -20.39 -15.42 8.17
C PRO A 523 -18.93 -15.52 8.57
N TRP A 524 -18.04 -15.57 7.58
CA TRP A 524 -16.60 -15.64 7.79
C TRP A 524 -16.09 -14.36 8.46
N THR A 525 -15.22 -14.50 9.45
CA THR A 525 -14.67 -13.38 10.22
C THR A 525 -13.15 -13.36 10.16
N LYS A 526 -12.55 -12.25 10.59
CA LYS A 526 -11.09 -12.17 10.78
C LYS A 526 -10.56 -13.26 11.72
N ASN A 527 -11.35 -13.70 12.71
CA ASN A 527 -10.92 -14.73 13.65
C ASN A 527 -10.81 -16.10 12.97
N ASP A 528 -11.65 -16.38 11.97
CA ASP A 528 -11.56 -17.60 11.18
C ASP A 528 -10.27 -17.61 10.35
N SER A 529 -9.92 -16.49 9.70
CA SER A 529 -8.66 -16.34 9.00
C SER A 529 -7.46 -16.47 9.95
N ARG A 530 -7.49 -15.75 11.08
CA ARG A 530 -6.42 -15.81 12.10
C ARG A 530 -6.24 -17.19 12.68
N GLY A 531 -7.32 -17.94 12.90
CA GLY A 531 -7.26 -19.30 13.44
C GLY A 531 -6.50 -20.28 12.55
N VAL A 532 -6.34 -19.98 11.25
CA VAL A 532 -5.56 -20.79 10.30
C VAL A 532 -4.11 -20.32 10.24
N VAL A 533 -3.88 -19.02 10.08
CA VAL A 533 -2.53 -18.47 9.87
C VAL A 533 -1.79 -18.31 11.19
N CYS A 534 -2.44 -17.70 12.17
CA CYS A 534 -1.92 -17.33 13.49
C CYS A 534 -2.69 -17.99 14.64
N PRO A 535 -2.71 -19.34 14.74
CA PRO A 535 -3.40 -20.02 15.83
C PRO A 535 -2.68 -19.77 17.18
N ASP A 536 -3.43 -19.89 18.28
CA ASP A 536 -2.92 -19.60 19.63
C ASP A 536 -1.72 -20.49 20.04
N ASN A 537 -1.62 -21.69 19.48
CA ASN A 537 -0.53 -22.63 19.73
C ASN A 537 0.70 -22.41 18.84
N TRP A 538 0.72 -21.36 18.00
CA TRP A 538 1.87 -21.06 17.17
C TRP A 538 3.11 -20.66 17.99
N ALA A 539 4.23 -21.29 17.68
CA ALA A 539 5.50 -21.07 18.37
C ALA A 539 6.24 -19.85 17.80
N LYS A 540 6.12 -18.72 18.50
CA LYS A 540 6.85 -17.47 18.22
C LYS A 540 8.37 -17.73 18.13
N HIS A 541 9.05 -16.94 17.29
CA HIS A 541 10.50 -16.95 17.23
C HIS A 541 11.10 -16.35 18.51
N PRO A 542 12.12 -16.97 19.14
CA PRO A 542 12.90 -16.30 20.16
C PRO A 542 13.55 -15.04 19.57
N ALA A 543 13.37 -13.90 20.20
CA ALA A 543 14.04 -12.65 19.83
C ALA A 543 14.65 -12.00 21.07
N ASP A 544 15.46 -10.97 20.87
CA ASP A 544 15.99 -10.17 21.97
C ASP A 544 14.87 -9.61 22.86
N ALA A 545 15.08 -9.65 24.18
CA ALA A 545 14.10 -9.17 25.16
C ALA A 545 13.79 -7.67 25.00
N SER A 546 14.68 -6.89 24.38
CA SER A 546 14.47 -5.46 24.10
C SER A 546 13.27 -5.19 23.18
N LEU A 547 12.80 -6.19 22.42
CA LEU A 547 11.62 -6.10 21.57
C LEU A 547 10.30 -6.28 22.35
N GLY A 548 10.38 -6.70 23.61
CA GLY A 548 9.22 -6.98 24.45
C GLY A 548 8.45 -8.22 23.99
N THR A 549 7.17 -8.28 24.32
CA THR A 549 6.30 -9.39 23.94
C THR A 549 6.12 -9.43 22.42
N LEU A 550 6.36 -10.59 21.82
CA LEU A 550 6.08 -10.84 20.40
C LEU A 550 4.67 -11.38 20.19
N SER A 551 4.14 -11.12 19.00
CA SER A 551 2.82 -11.55 18.53
C SER A 551 2.90 -12.08 17.10
N CYS A 552 1.85 -12.79 16.67
CA CYS A 552 1.74 -13.28 15.30
C CYS A 552 1.12 -12.21 14.40
N ASP A 553 1.93 -11.68 13.48
CA ASP A 553 1.49 -10.81 12.40
C ASP A 553 1.31 -11.64 11.12
N GLU A 554 0.35 -11.28 10.28
CA GLU A 554 0.00 -12.01 9.06
C GLU A 554 -0.19 -11.06 7.89
N TYR A 555 0.17 -11.52 6.69
CA TYR A 555 -0.03 -10.77 5.46
C TYR A 555 -0.52 -11.68 4.32
N ALA A 556 -1.55 -11.34 3.56
CA ALA A 556 -2.42 -10.19 3.83
C ALA A 556 -3.21 -10.35 5.14
N MET A 557 -3.61 -9.22 5.71
CA MET A 557 -4.24 -9.12 7.04
C MET A 557 -5.52 -9.96 7.10
N ALA A 558 -5.86 -10.57 8.24
CA ALA A 558 -7.05 -11.42 8.36
C ALA A 558 -8.40 -10.75 8.01
N THR A 559 -8.44 -9.42 7.98
CA THR A 559 -9.60 -8.62 7.54
C THR A 559 -9.66 -8.44 6.02
N THR A 560 -8.98 -9.28 5.24
CA THR A 560 -9.02 -9.24 3.77
C THR A 560 -9.29 -10.61 3.16
N HIS A 561 -9.78 -10.63 1.92
CA HIS A 561 -9.97 -11.87 1.16
C HIS A 561 -8.65 -12.49 0.71
N GLU A 562 -7.57 -11.71 0.71
CA GLU A 562 -6.21 -12.13 0.41
C GLU A 562 -5.49 -12.79 1.58
N SER A 563 -6.09 -12.79 2.77
CA SER A 563 -5.51 -13.51 3.90
C SER A 563 -5.32 -14.98 3.55
N GLY A 564 -4.20 -15.56 3.98
CA GLY A 564 -3.96 -16.99 3.80
C GLY A 564 -5.03 -17.87 4.47
N GLY A 565 -5.69 -17.37 5.51
CA GLY A 565 -6.77 -18.11 6.16
C GLY A 565 -8.10 -18.03 5.42
N PHE A 566 -8.32 -17.03 4.57
CA PHE A 566 -9.58 -16.84 3.85
C PHE A 566 -9.69 -17.83 2.68
N PRO A 567 -10.87 -18.41 2.41
CA PRO A 567 -11.06 -19.41 1.36
C PRO A 567 -11.09 -18.79 -0.05
N ALA A 568 -9.97 -18.22 -0.49
CA ALA A 568 -9.77 -17.66 -1.82
C ALA A 568 -8.37 -18.02 -2.37
N ARG A 569 -7.81 -17.17 -3.27
CA ARG A 569 -6.59 -17.47 -4.03
C ARG A 569 -5.35 -17.79 -3.18
N ASN A 570 -5.26 -17.21 -1.99
CA ASN A 570 -4.11 -17.36 -1.10
C ASN A 570 -4.32 -18.44 -0.01
N GLN A 571 -5.42 -19.20 -0.08
CA GLN A 571 -5.81 -20.12 0.97
C GLN A 571 -4.71 -21.13 1.31
N VAL A 572 -4.43 -21.26 2.61
CA VAL A 572 -3.59 -22.29 3.21
C VAL A 572 -4.38 -23.15 4.19
N THR A 573 -3.90 -24.36 4.45
CA THR A 573 -4.44 -25.24 5.49
C THR A 573 -3.79 -25.00 6.85
N SER A 574 -2.58 -24.43 6.85
CA SER A 574 -1.84 -23.98 8.03
C SER A 574 -0.98 -22.78 7.64
N GLY A 575 -0.82 -21.83 8.55
CA GLY A 575 0.13 -20.74 8.37
C GLY A 575 1.58 -21.19 8.18
N ASP A 576 1.94 -22.47 8.41
CA ASP A 576 3.28 -23.01 8.10
C ASP A 576 3.62 -22.97 6.61
N GLN A 577 2.60 -22.86 5.76
CA GLN A 577 2.75 -22.68 4.31
C GLN A 577 3.06 -21.21 3.94
N CYS A 578 2.90 -20.27 4.87
CA CYS A 578 3.25 -18.87 4.66
C CYS A 578 4.77 -18.65 4.78
N ALA A 579 5.27 -17.56 4.20
CA ALA A 579 6.61 -17.06 4.43
C ALA A 579 6.80 -16.74 5.92
N GLN A 580 7.81 -17.35 6.56
CA GLN A 580 8.06 -17.20 8.00
C GLN A 580 9.18 -16.19 8.26
N LEU A 581 8.87 -15.18 9.07
CA LEU A 581 9.77 -14.06 9.37
C LEU A 581 9.75 -13.71 10.86
N PHE A 582 10.72 -12.93 11.31
CA PHE A 582 10.70 -12.34 12.65
C PHE A 582 11.48 -11.03 12.70
N ALA A 583 11.12 -10.15 13.63
CA ALA A 583 11.90 -8.98 13.97
C ALA A 583 12.93 -9.33 15.06
N ASP A 584 14.16 -8.85 14.93
CA ASP A 584 15.19 -8.97 15.97
C ASP A 584 16.16 -7.77 15.98
N THR A 585 16.97 -7.62 17.02
CA THR A 585 18.01 -6.59 17.10
C THR A 585 19.13 -6.81 16.07
N MET A 586 19.76 -5.73 15.62
CA MET A 586 21.01 -5.74 14.85
C MET A 586 22.26 -5.90 15.75
N GLY A 587 22.09 -6.11 17.05
CA GLY A 587 23.19 -6.33 18.01
C GLY A 587 23.79 -5.06 18.61
N ASP A 588 23.33 -3.87 18.21
CA ASP A 588 23.67 -2.58 18.83
C ASP A 588 22.58 -2.08 19.79
N GLY A 589 21.46 -2.82 19.92
CA GLY A 589 20.33 -2.49 20.79
C GLY A 589 19.49 -1.27 20.35
N SER A 590 19.88 -0.59 19.27
CA SER A 590 19.26 0.65 18.79
C SER A 590 18.62 0.51 17.40
N ASN A 591 19.11 -0.46 16.62
CA ASN A 591 18.61 -0.82 15.31
C ASN A 591 18.08 -2.26 15.32
N PHE A 592 17.09 -2.49 14.46
CA PHE A 592 16.39 -3.75 14.34
C PHE A 592 16.39 -4.19 12.87
N GLY A 593 16.15 -5.48 12.66
CA GLY A 593 16.07 -6.10 11.36
C GLY A 593 14.86 -7.02 11.23
N LEU A 594 14.39 -7.20 10.00
CA LEU A 594 13.43 -8.23 9.62
C LEU A 594 14.17 -9.42 9.01
N TRP A 595 14.03 -10.59 9.64
CA TRP A 595 14.82 -11.79 9.40
C TRP A 595 13.97 -12.96 8.92
N ALA A 596 14.60 -13.94 8.27
CA ALA A 596 13.96 -15.22 7.95
C ALA A 596 13.91 -16.13 9.18
N ASP A 597 12.75 -16.69 9.50
CA ASP A 597 12.65 -17.78 10.46
C ASP A 597 13.13 -19.09 9.80
N THR A 598 14.39 -19.41 10.00
CA THR A 598 15.04 -20.58 9.39
C THR A 598 14.75 -21.88 10.12
N ARG A 599 14.01 -21.86 11.23
CA ARG A 599 13.57 -23.10 11.92
C ARG A 599 12.51 -23.84 11.11
N THR A 600 11.71 -23.08 10.35
CA THR A 600 10.62 -23.58 9.50
C THR A 600 11.02 -23.62 8.02
N ALA A 601 11.79 -22.63 7.55
CA ALA A 601 12.25 -22.56 6.17
C ALA A 601 13.77 -22.30 6.12
N THR A 602 14.56 -23.36 6.00
CA THR A 602 16.04 -23.32 6.08
C THR A 602 16.69 -22.22 5.24
N ASN A 603 16.08 -21.87 4.11
CA ASN A 603 16.60 -20.91 3.14
C ASN A 603 15.92 -19.52 3.21
N GLY A 604 15.03 -19.32 4.18
CA GLY A 604 14.10 -18.20 4.25
C GLY A 604 13.00 -18.26 3.19
N PRO A 605 12.16 -17.20 3.09
CA PRO A 605 11.06 -17.15 2.13
C PRO A 605 11.55 -17.29 0.69
N SER A 606 10.94 -18.19 -0.04
CA SER A 606 11.19 -18.47 -1.46
C SER A 606 10.53 -17.45 -2.39
N GLY A 607 9.53 -16.71 -1.91
CA GLY A 607 8.69 -15.83 -2.73
C GLY A 607 7.59 -16.57 -3.50
N LYS A 608 7.37 -17.85 -3.19
CA LYS A 608 6.29 -18.68 -3.74
C LYS A 608 5.18 -18.96 -2.72
N GLU A 609 5.40 -18.55 -1.48
CA GLU A 609 4.42 -18.70 -0.42
C GLU A 609 3.18 -17.85 -0.74
N PRO A 610 1.96 -18.34 -0.46
CA PRO A 610 0.72 -17.61 -0.76
C PRO A 610 0.43 -16.48 0.24
N CYS A 611 1.12 -16.47 1.37
CA CYS A 611 0.93 -15.55 2.48
C CYS A 611 2.25 -15.35 3.24
N GLY A 612 2.28 -14.37 4.13
CA GLY A 612 3.32 -14.19 5.14
C GLY A 612 2.79 -14.44 6.55
N ARG A 613 3.70 -14.80 7.44
CA ARG A 613 3.51 -14.87 8.89
C ARG A 613 4.79 -14.46 9.62
N ALA A 614 4.69 -13.58 10.60
CA ALA A 614 5.87 -13.03 11.27
C ALA A 614 5.73 -12.92 12.80
N SER A 615 6.85 -13.14 13.50
CA SER A 615 6.99 -12.77 14.92
C SER A 615 7.38 -11.30 15.03
N ILE A 616 6.41 -10.44 15.33
CA ILE A 616 6.57 -8.98 15.41
C ILE A 616 6.21 -8.51 16.83
N PRO A 617 6.89 -7.48 17.39
CA PRO A 617 6.53 -6.93 18.69
C PRO A 617 5.05 -6.58 18.76
N ASP A 618 4.41 -6.93 19.88
CA ASP A 618 2.96 -6.83 20.06
C ASP A 618 2.43 -5.43 19.73
N ARG A 619 3.05 -4.38 20.29
CA ARG A 619 2.69 -2.99 20.00
C ARG A 619 2.85 -2.59 18.52
N GLN A 620 3.81 -3.20 17.82
CA GLN A 620 4.04 -2.93 16.40
C GLN A 620 2.92 -3.56 15.56
N ASN A 621 2.62 -4.84 15.80
CA ASN A 621 1.57 -5.58 15.10
C ASN A 621 0.18 -5.02 15.43
N SER A 622 -0.15 -4.87 16.71
CA SER A 622 -1.47 -4.41 17.14
C SER A 622 -1.74 -2.96 16.74
N GLY A 623 -0.70 -2.13 16.66
CA GLY A 623 -0.83 -0.70 16.35
C GLY A 623 -0.85 -0.39 14.85
N ALA A 624 -0.10 -1.13 14.02
CA ALA A 624 0.11 -0.79 12.61
C ALA A 624 -1.15 -0.74 11.75
N PHE A 625 -2.16 -1.54 12.10
CA PHE A 625 -3.43 -1.62 11.37
C PHE A 625 -4.65 -1.34 12.27
N HIS A 626 -4.43 -0.89 13.52
CA HIS A 626 -5.50 -0.58 14.47
C HIS A 626 -6.44 0.51 13.96
N ASP A 627 -5.88 1.56 13.33
CA ASP A 627 -6.61 2.71 12.84
C ASP A 627 -7.21 2.51 11.44
N PHE A 628 -7.25 1.26 10.94
CA PHE A 628 -7.83 0.98 9.63
C PHE A 628 -9.31 1.41 9.59
N PRO A 629 -9.66 2.47 8.84
CA PRO A 629 -10.89 3.22 9.07
C PRO A 629 -12.05 2.69 8.20
N ALA A 630 -12.21 1.37 8.08
CA ALA A 630 -13.20 0.75 7.20
C ALA A 630 -14.61 1.36 7.35
N PRO A 631 -15.15 1.60 8.58
CA PRO A 631 -16.43 2.28 8.73
C PRO A 631 -16.41 3.71 8.18
N THR A 632 -15.39 4.51 8.46
CA THR A 632 -15.31 5.90 7.99
C THR A 632 -15.20 6.00 6.46
N TRP A 633 -14.52 5.06 5.81
CA TRP A 633 -14.52 4.92 4.34
C TRP A 633 -15.73 4.18 3.78
N ARG A 634 -16.63 3.74 4.67
CA ARG A 634 -17.84 2.97 4.34
C ARG A 634 -17.54 1.73 3.53
N MET A 635 -16.45 1.04 3.85
CA MET A 635 -16.04 -0.17 3.15
C MET A 635 -16.99 -1.33 3.46
N LEU A 636 -17.40 -2.02 2.41
CA LEU A 636 -18.19 -3.26 2.46
C LEU A 636 -17.38 -4.44 1.96
N ASP A 637 -17.94 -5.64 2.06
CA ASP A 637 -17.26 -6.86 1.62
C ASP A 637 -16.90 -6.77 0.13
N GLY A 638 -15.62 -7.02 -0.17
CA GLY A 638 -15.05 -6.90 -1.51
C GLY A 638 -14.63 -5.49 -1.91
N ASP A 639 -14.88 -4.44 -1.12
CA ASP A 639 -14.33 -3.12 -1.41
C ASP A 639 -12.80 -3.16 -1.36
N THR A 640 -12.17 -2.56 -2.37
CA THR A 640 -10.73 -2.67 -2.57
C THR A 640 -9.96 -1.51 -1.96
N PHE A 641 -8.72 -1.76 -1.54
CA PHE A 641 -7.82 -0.75 -0.98
C PHE A 641 -6.35 -1.13 -1.18
N PHE A 642 -5.47 -0.12 -1.07
CA PHE A 642 -4.02 -0.27 -1.03
C PHE A 642 -3.45 -0.09 0.38
N VAL A 643 -2.24 -0.58 0.60
CA VAL A 643 -1.45 -0.31 1.80
C VAL A 643 -0.13 0.35 1.40
N SER A 644 0.11 1.55 1.93
CA SER A 644 1.37 2.29 1.77
C SER A 644 2.26 2.07 2.98
N ASN A 645 3.55 1.89 2.73
CA ASN A 645 4.58 1.62 3.74
C ASN A 645 5.70 2.68 3.63
N PRO A 646 5.39 3.95 3.95
CA PRO A 646 6.33 5.06 3.79
C PRO A 646 7.66 4.76 4.48
N GLY A 647 8.76 5.27 3.92
CA GLY A 647 10.10 5.02 4.45
C GLY A 647 10.74 3.73 3.94
N PHE A 648 9.96 2.77 3.44
CA PHE A 648 10.46 1.60 2.69
C PHE A 648 10.18 1.67 1.19
N GLU A 649 9.25 2.50 0.73
CA GLU A 649 8.89 2.62 -0.69
C GLU A 649 10.04 3.07 -1.61
N HIS A 650 11.10 3.65 -1.05
CA HIS A 650 12.32 4.00 -1.79
C HIS A 650 13.23 2.78 -2.10
N CYS A 651 12.99 1.65 -1.44
CA CYS A 651 13.76 0.43 -1.62
C CYS A 651 13.45 -0.19 -2.99
N THR A 652 14.48 -0.58 -3.74
CA THR A 652 14.33 -1.08 -5.12
C THR A 652 14.44 -2.59 -5.26
N SER A 653 14.96 -3.28 -4.24
CA SER A 653 15.27 -4.71 -4.26
C SER A 653 15.10 -5.35 -2.87
N VAL A 654 14.69 -6.62 -2.86
CA VAL A 654 14.63 -7.48 -1.65
C VAL A 654 15.89 -8.36 -1.49
N HIS A 655 16.81 -8.30 -2.46
CA HIS A 655 18.04 -9.11 -2.48
C HIS A 655 19.18 -8.50 -1.66
N THR A 656 19.11 -7.20 -1.40
CA THR A 656 20.01 -6.43 -0.54
C THR A 656 19.24 -5.91 0.66
N THR A 657 19.91 -5.75 1.80
CA THR A 657 19.32 -5.04 2.95
C THR A 657 18.93 -3.63 2.55
N CYS A 658 17.67 -3.26 2.79
CA CYS A 658 17.25 -1.87 2.68
C CYS A 658 16.98 -1.28 4.07
N ALA A 659 17.51 -0.07 4.31
CA ALA A 659 17.30 0.64 5.56
C ALA A 659 16.10 1.59 5.45
N TRP A 660 15.26 1.61 6.47
CA TRP A 660 14.18 2.58 6.59
C TRP A 660 14.70 4.02 6.52
N ARG A 661 13.95 4.90 5.83
CA ARG A 661 14.19 6.34 5.81
C ARG A 661 13.08 7.08 6.53
N LYS A 662 13.46 8.09 7.32
CA LYS A 662 12.51 8.95 8.00
C LYS A 662 11.54 9.62 7.03
N VAL A 663 10.27 9.62 7.40
CA VAL A 663 9.18 10.26 6.67
C VAL A 663 8.50 11.26 7.59
N GLY A 664 8.30 12.49 7.10
CA GLY A 664 7.88 13.63 7.93
C GLY A 664 9.08 14.47 8.30
#